data_AF-A0A946TVH5-F1
#
_entry.id   AF-A0A946TVH5-F1
#
_cell.length_a   1.000
_cell.length_b   1.000
_cell.length_c   1.000
_cell.angle_alpha   90.00
_cell.angle_beta   90.00
_cell.angle_gamma   90.00
#
_symmetry.space_group_name_H-M   'P 1'
#
loop_
_entity.id
_entity.type
_entity.pdbx_description
1 polymer ?
#
loop_
_entity_poly.entity_id
_entity_poly.type
_entity_poly.pdbx_seq_one_letter_code
_entity_poly.pdbx_strand_id
1 'polypeptide(L)'
;MKMSSIEIIRTIRIIGLIILFGLWQRPIIAKTESKANVQVGVAKVDVTPKEPVVLAGYGGRTKEFDGIDSSLWARCMVIGIYEPAVIVVVDNCGVPGKLRSLLAKRLSKRGIPEKNLVVAATHTHNAPNLRGYAPILWAGRASPDQEKGIDNYTNFLIDKMETVVAEALKKREPMQLGWSRGMVQFGGNRRLIREGKWAGFGFQRNGPVDHSLPVLVARDLKGNARAVWANYACHCTTVGSRNHVGGDWAGYANEMIEKEFKSAVSLMTIGCGADVGPQPSGGLEDAKKHGSSIAKEVKNLLEKELIPLPGVTSVTGSTAKLPLVEPSPRKHWEAQKSVGNFHGELAKEMLSQLDSNGKISSEVDYPIQSWKFGDQLAMVFLAGEVVVDYSVRLNRELDWKRLWISAWSNDMPGYIPSKRVLKEGGYEAEFSQVYYGLPGPYLPEVEDTVVSAVTDLLKNDFGAKEDQDIAPFHSFPSLEPSTFKRIASWLKEPKSEKDKVILAKVRKCIRSTVPVDAAMISGQGQRTEWHNFSGDFVERTFIRQSEKGVRISWAFPFNKEKRKETMTLCFLGGLGWKTEPETGGFRMLINGKDPIQFDVTTSPAVWSSLDKSIELIYLPTWSSSLDSGGFFFVHILNPDDHEISNVKISVSSFGEGSMRWFALDSEQKIMNRLKHLKEAFK
;
A
#
# COMPACT_ATOMS: atom_id res chain seq x y z
N MET A 1 26.00 -5.31 92.38
CA MET A 1 24.61 -5.79 92.50
C MET A 1 24.04 -5.94 91.10
N LYS A 2 23.38 -7.06 90.82
CA LYS A 2 22.89 -7.48 89.50
C LYS A 2 22.05 -6.39 88.80
N MET A 3 22.33 -6.13 87.52
CA MET A 3 21.33 -5.65 86.56
C MET A 3 21.42 -6.49 85.28
N SER A 4 20.25 -6.78 84.73
CA SER A 4 19.90 -7.96 83.93
C SER A 4 20.03 -7.76 82.42
N SER A 5 20.19 -8.89 81.74
CA SER A 5 20.45 -9.17 80.33
C SER A 5 19.37 -8.75 79.31
N ILE A 6 18.72 -7.58 79.44
CA ILE A 6 17.60 -7.18 78.56
C ILE A 6 17.82 -5.86 77.79
N GLU A 7 18.85 -5.06 78.08
CA GLU A 7 19.07 -3.79 77.37
C GLU A 7 20.18 -3.78 76.31
N ILE A 8 21.01 -4.83 76.20
CA ILE A 8 22.06 -4.92 75.16
C ILE A 8 21.52 -5.48 73.82
N ILE A 9 20.30 -6.05 73.80
CA ILE A 9 19.71 -6.66 72.59
C ILE A 9 18.92 -5.66 71.73
N ARG A 10 18.68 -4.43 72.20
CA ARG A 10 17.93 -3.42 71.41
C ARG A 10 18.78 -2.46 70.58
N THR A 11 20.09 -2.34 70.83
CA THR A 11 20.97 -1.47 70.03
C THR A 11 21.69 -2.20 68.88
N ILE A 12 21.79 -3.53 68.92
CA ILE A 12 22.43 -4.31 67.82
C ILE A 12 21.43 -4.69 66.71
N ARG A 13 20.12 -4.51 66.90
CA ARG A 13 19.12 -4.76 65.84
C ARG A 13 18.79 -3.59 64.91
N ILE A 14 19.35 -2.40 65.15
CA ILE A 14 19.12 -1.24 64.27
C ILE A 14 20.34 -0.96 63.36
N ILE A 15 21.55 -1.42 63.71
CA ILE A 15 22.74 -1.30 62.83
C ILE A 15 22.87 -2.51 61.88
N GLY A 16 22.32 -3.67 62.23
CA GLY A 16 22.26 -4.85 61.34
C GLY A 16 21.19 -4.78 60.23
N LEU A 17 20.26 -3.83 60.30
CA LEU A 17 19.16 -3.68 59.33
C LEU A 17 19.39 -2.55 58.32
N ILE A 18 20.42 -1.73 58.50
CA ILE A 18 20.83 -0.70 57.51
C ILE A 18 21.98 -1.20 56.62
N ILE A 19 22.71 -2.25 56.99
CA ILE A 19 23.78 -2.84 56.17
C ILE A 19 23.27 -3.99 55.28
N LEU A 20 22.06 -4.53 55.50
CA LEU A 20 21.45 -5.55 54.64
C LEU A 20 20.42 -5.02 53.62
N PHE A 21 20.18 -3.71 53.59
CA PHE A 21 19.33 -3.04 52.58
C PHE A 21 20.12 -2.08 51.67
N GLY A 22 21.45 -2.17 51.66
CA GLY A 22 22.35 -1.25 50.95
C GLY A 22 23.08 -1.82 49.73
N LEU A 23 22.84 -3.07 49.31
CA LEU A 23 23.67 -3.73 48.28
C LEU A 23 22.94 -4.38 47.10
N TRP A 24 21.64 -4.17 46.93
CA TRP A 24 20.88 -4.74 45.79
C TRP A 24 19.99 -3.71 45.06
N GLN A 25 20.50 -2.49 44.88
CA GLN A 25 20.11 -1.68 43.73
C GLN A 25 21.28 -1.65 42.76
N ARG A 26 21.46 -2.75 42.03
CA ARG A 26 22.09 -2.61 40.71
C ARG A 26 21.18 -1.63 39.96
N PRO A 27 21.69 -0.51 39.42
CA PRO A 27 20.90 0.20 38.43
C PRO A 27 20.50 -0.85 37.42
N ILE A 28 19.19 -0.96 37.14
CA ILE A 28 18.74 -1.51 35.87
C ILE A 28 19.26 -0.50 34.86
N ILE A 29 20.55 -0.62 34.53
CA ILE A 29 21.06 -0.24 33.24
C ILE A 29 20.19 -1.09 32.33
N ALA A 30 19.17 -0.48 31.75
CA ALA A 30 18.59 -0.99 30.53
C ALA A 30 19.81 -1.38 29.70
N LYS A 31 19.99 -2.69 29.47
CA LYS A 31 20.98 -3.15 28.51
C LYS A 31 20.60 -2.39 27.25
N THR A 32 21.33 -1.32 26.94
CA THR A 32 21.48 -0.83 25.59
C THR A 32 21.97 -2.08 24.87
N GLU A 33 21.05 -2.80 24.21
CA GLU A 33 21.40 -3.93 23.38
C GLU A 33 22.50 -3.42 22.47
N SER A 34 23.72 -3.93 22.67
CA SER A 34 24.85 -3.45 21.89
C SER A 34 24.51 -3.77 20.44
N LYS A 35 24.57 -2.78 19.55
CA LYS A 35 24.35 -2.97 18.11
C LYS A 35 25.25 -4.11 17.63
N ALA A 36 24.66 -5.30 17.45
CA ALA A 36 25.42 -6.48 17.08
C ALA A 36 26.01 -6.27 15.69
N ASN A 37 27.31 -6.50 15.55
CA ASN A 37 27.95 -6.49 14.25
C ASN A 37 27.74 -7.86 13.61
N VAL A 38 27.07 -7.87 12.46
CA VAL A 38 26.74 -9.06 11.67
C VAL A 38 27.63 -9.08 10.43
N GLN A 39 28.14 -10.24 10.03
CA GLN A 39 28.85 -10.35 8.77
C GLN A 39 27.87 -10.24 7.62
N VAL A 40 27.97 -9.16 6.86
CA VAL A 40 27.06 -8.86 5.74
C VAL A 40 27.89 -8.63 4.50
N GLY A 41 27.47 -9.28 3.41
CA GLY A 41 28.10 -9.15 2.11
C GLY A 41 27.05 -8.76 1.08
N VAL A 42 27.42 -7.88 0.15
CA VAL A 42 26.48 -7.36 -0.83
C VAL A 42 27.16 -7.16 -2.18
N ALA A 43 26.44 -7.46 -3.26
CA ALA A 43 26.94 -7.32 -4.62
C ALA A 43 25.78 -7.10 -5.60
N LYS A 44 26.11 -6.54 -6.78
CA LYS A 44 25.22 -6.47 -7.93
C LYS A 44 25.98 -6.78 -9.21
N VAL A 45 25.32 -7.41 -10.17
CA VAL A 45 25.85 -7.69 -11.51
C VAL A 45 24.80 -7.35 -12.56
N ASP A 46 25.27 -6.87 -13.71
CA ASP A 46 24.43 -6.56 -14.87
C ASP A 46 23.91 -7.86 -15.51
N VAL A 47 22.59 -7.91 -15.72
CA VAL A 47 21.86 -9.01 -16.38
C VAL A 47 21.03 -8.51 -17.57
N THR A 48 21.37 -7.35 -18.11
CA THR A 48 20.77 -6.82 -19.34
C THR A 48 21.06 -7.77 -20.51
N PRO A 49 20.05 -8.17 -21.31
CA PRO A 49 20.26 -9.05 -22.46
C PRO A 49 21.20 -8.42 -23.49
N LYS A 50 22.09 -9.22 -24.05
CA LYS A 50 23.03 -8.82 -25.12
C LYS A 50 22.66 -9.37 -26.50
N GLU A 51 21.72 -10.30 -26.53
CA GLU A 51 21.21 -10.97 -27.73
C GLU A 51 19.70 -10.75 -27.81
N PRO A 52 19.09 -10.78 -29.02
CA PRO A 52 17.65 -10.69 -29.18
C PRO A 52 16.91 -11.75 -28.36
N VAL A 53 15.86 -11.33 -27.65
CA VAL A 53 15.00 -12.21 -26.85
C VAL A 53 13.63 -11.57 -26.65
N VAL A 54 12.58 -12.39 -26.60
CA VAL A 54 11.21 -11.93 -26.30
C VAL A 54 11.08 -11.56 -24.82
N LEU A 55 10.25 -10.55 -24.52
CA LEU A 55 10.05 -10.06 -23.16
C LEU A 55 8.87 -10.76 -22.46
N ALA A 56 9.01 -11.04 -21.16
CA ALA A 56 8.00 -11.70 -20.32
C ALA A 56 6.79 -10.82 -19.99
N GLY A 57 5.62 -11.43 -19.74
CA GLY A 57 4.44 -10.76 -19.20
C GLY A 57 3.35 -10.47 -20.25
N TYR A 58 3.61 -9.60 -21.22
CA TYR A 58 2.61 -9.25 -22.24
C TYR A 58 2.67 -10.15 -23.49
N GLY A 59 1.71 -11.08 -23.61
CA GLY A 59 1.62 -12.02 -24.73
C GLY A 59 1.40 -11.40 -26.11
N GLY A 60 1.07 -10.10 -26.18
CA GLY A 60 0.98 -9.34 -27.43
C GLY A 60 2.32 -8.90 -28.02
N ARG A 61 3.43 -8.98 -27.26
CA ARG A 61 4.78 -8.63 -27.75
C ARG A 61 5.42 -9.82 -28.46
N THR A 62 4.98 -10.12 -29.67
CA THR A 62 5.39 -11.32 -30.42
C THR A 62 6.77 -11.21 -31.08
N LYS A 63 7.51 -10.12 -30.83
CA LYS A 63 8.85 -9.86 -31.35
C LYS A 63 9.82 -9.70 -30.19
N GLU A 64 11.10 -9.89 -30.45
CA GLU A 64 12.19 -9.57 -29.55
C GLU A 64 12.17 -8.08 -29.16
N PHE A 65 12.82 -7.73 -28.06
CA PHE A 65 12.90 -6.34 -27.63
C PHE A 65 13.54 -5.45 -28.70
N ASP A 66 13.06 -4.21 -28.82
CA ASP A 66 13.52 -3.23 -29.83
C ASP A 66 14.27 -2.03 -29.22
N GLY A 67 14.46 -2.02 -27.91
CA GLY A 67 15.27 -1.03 -27.21
C GLY A 67 15.55 -1.36 -25.75
N ILE A 68 16.36 -0.53 -25.11
CA ILE A 68 16.72 -0.63 -23.67
C ILE A 68 16.50 0.75 -23.05
N ASP A 69 15.54 0.86 -22.13
CA ASP A 69 15.25 2.09 -21.38
C ASP A 69 16.10 2.18 -20.10
N SER A 70 16.45 1.04 -19.49
CA SER A 70 17.36 0.95 -18.35
C SER A 70 17.99 -0.45 -18.23
N SER A 71 19.16 -0.53 -17.59
CA SER A 71 19.83 -1.82 -17.31
C SER A 71 19.04 -2.66 -16.31
N LEU A 72 19.14 -3.99 -16.47
CA LEU A 72 18.62 -4.96 -15.52
C LEU A 72 19.75 -5.51 -14.65
N TRP A 73 19.45 -5.81 -13.39
CA TRP A 73 20.46 -6.29 -12.44
C TRP A 73 20.01 -7.53 -11.66
N ALA A 74 20.98 -8.39 -11.34
CA ALA A 74 20.87 -9.32 -10.22
C ALA A 74 21.61 -8.74 -9.03
N ARG A 75 20.96 -8.70 -7.87
CA ARG A 75 21.49 -8.10 -6.64
C ARG A 75 21.42 -9.11 -5.52
N CYS A 76 22.46 -9.19 -4.70
CA CYS A 76 22.56 -10.18 -3.64
C CYS A 76 22.92 -9.53 -2.31
N MET A 77 22.27 -10.00 -1.25
CA MET A 77 22.66 -9.76 0.13
C MET A 77 22.86 -11.11 0.84
N VAL A 78 23.98 -11.24 1.54
CA VAL A 78 24.38 -12.40 2.34
C VAL A 78 24.51 -11.96 3.79
N ILE A 79 23.85 -12.64 4.72
CA ILE A 79 23.84 -12.32 6.15
C ILE A 79 24.30 -13.54 6.94
N GLY A 80 25.38 -13.38 7.71
CA GLY A 80 25.97 -14.42 8.55
C GLY A 80 27.26 -15.03 7.98
N ILE A 81 27.89 -15.89 8.79
CA ILE A 81 29.17 -16.57 8.47
C ILE A 81 28.90 -17.99 8.00
N TYR A 82 28.37 -18.81 8.91
CA TYR A 82 28.07 -20.22 8.70
C TYR A 82 26.62 -20.36 8.27
N GLU A 83 26.37 -21.17 7.25
CA GLU A 83 25.05 -21.33 6.64
C GLU A 83 24.34 -19.97 6.48
N PRO A 84 24.93 -19.00 5.77
CA PRO A 84 24.39 -17.64 5.75
C PRO A 84 23.01 -17.61 5.10
N ALA A 85 22.15 -16.70 5.54
CA ALA A 85 20.93 -16.36 4.82
C ALA A 85 21.31 -15.56 3.56
N VAL A 86 20.75 -15.95 2.41
CA VAL A 86 21.08 -15.38 1.11
C VAL A 86 19.79 -14.98 0.40
N ILE A 87 19.70 -13.72 -0.03
CA ILE A 87 18.67 -13.27 -0.95
C ILE A 87 19.30 -12.81 -2.27
N VAL A 88 18.74 -13.30 -3.37
CA VAL A 88 19.02 -12.81 -4.72
C VAL A 88 17.76 -12.16 -5.26
N VAL A 89 17.83 -10.87 -5.61
CA VAL A 89 16.75 -10.13 -6.25
C VAL A 89 17.14 -9.85 -7.69
N VAL A 90 16.30 -10.26 -8.64
CA VAL A 90 16.53 -10.04 -10.08
C VAL A 90 15.51 -9.06 -10.66
N ASP A 91 15.97 -8.15 -11.51
CA ASP A 91 15.11 -7.33 -12.34
C ASP A 91 14.54 -8.20 -13.49
N ASN A 92 13.53 -9.02 -13.16
CA ASN A 92 12.82 -9.89 -14.09
C ASN A 92 11.32 -9.99 -13.72
N CYS A 93 10.50 -10.60 -14.57
CA CYS A 93 9.07 -10.76 -14.34
C CYS A 93 8.79 -11.83 -13.27
N GLY A 94 9.53 -12.93 -13.26
CA GLY A 94 9.44 -13.95 -12.22
C GLY A 94 10.49 -15.03 -12.42
N VAL A 95 10.82 -15.76 -11.35
CA VAL A 95 11.81 -16.85 -11.41
C VAL A 95 11.12 -18.18 -11.11
N PRO A 96 11.03 -19.11 -12.07
CA PRO A 96 10.49 -20.44 -11.83
C PRO A 96 11.28 -21.22 -10.76
N GLY A 97 10.59 -22.01 -9.95
CA GLY A 97 11.16 -22.78 -8.85
C GLY A 97 12.22 -23.78 -9.30
N LYS A 98 12.12 -24.29 -10.53
CA LYS A 98 13.18 -25.12 -11.15
C LYS A 98 14.50 -24.36 -11.32
N LEU A 99 14.47 -23.09 -11.71
CA LEU A 99 15.67 -22.27 -11.83
C LEU A 99 16.25 -21.94 -10.45
N ARG A 100 15.40 -21.62 -9.48
CA ARG A 100 15.82 -21.42 -8.08
C ARG A 100 16.47 -22.68 -7.49
N SER A 101 15.91 -23.85 -7.76
CA SER A 101 16.46 -25.14 -7.33
C SER A 101 17.80 -25.46 -7.98
N LEU A 102 17.95 -25.15 -9.28
CA LEU A 102 19.22 -25.28 -9.99
C LEU A 102 20.29 -24.36 -9.39
N LEU A 103 19.94 -23.11 -9.06
CA LEU A 103 20.84 -22.19 -8.38
C LEU A 103 21.22 -22.72 -6.99
N ALA A 104 20.25 -23.16 -6.19
CA ALA A 104 20.52 -23.76 -4.88
C ALA A 104 21.50 -24.94 -4.96
N LYS A 105 21.32 -25.83 -5.95
CA LYS A 105 22.24 -26.95 -6.20
C LYS A 105 23.66 -26.46 -6.50
N ARG A 106 23.84 -25.40 -7.31
CA ARG A 106 25.16 -24.81 -7.59
C ARG A 106 25.79 -24.18 -6.34
N LEU A 107 24.98 -23.48 -5.53
CA LEU A 107 25.42 -22.78 -4.32
C LEU A 107 25.70 -23.72 -3.13
N SER A 108 25.18 -24.94 -3.12
CA SER A 108 25.49 -25.95 -2.09
C SER A 108 26.99 -26.18 -1.93
N LYS A 109 27.74 -26.17 -3.04
CA LYS A 109 29.21 -26.29 -3.07
C LYS A 109 29.93 -25.10 -2.43
N ARG A 110 29.21 -24.01 -2.16
CA ARG A 110 29.70 -22.79 -1.52
C ARG A 110 29.22 -22.66 -0.07
N GLY A 111 28.66 -23.73 0.51
CA GLY A 111 28.22 -23.77 1.90
C GLY A 111 26.91 -23.03 2.17
N ILE A 112 26.08 -22.82 1.14
CA ILE A 112 24.74 -22.23 1.29
C ILE A 112 23.72 -23.37 1.26
N PRO A 113 23.04 -23.68 2.38
CA PRO A 113 21.94 -24.62 2.39
C PRO A 113 20.80 -24.12 1.51
N GLU A 114 20.11 -25.05 0.86
CA GLU A 114 18.95 -24.71 0.03
C GLU A 114 17.91 -23.91 0.82
N LYS A 115 17.57 -24.32 2.04
CA LYS A 115 16.59 -23.63 2.89
C LYS A 115 16.96 -22.19 3.23
N ASN A 116 18.22 -21.76 3.03
CA ASN A 116 18.71 -20.42 3.36
C ASN A 116 18.75 -19.48 2.14
N LEU A 117 18.46 -19.99 0.94
CA LEU A 117 18.40 -19.21 -0.29
C LEU A 117 16.97 -18.72 -0.57
N VAL A 118 16.80 -17.41 -0.68
CA VAL A 118 15.64 -16.75 -1.28
C VAL A 118 16.02 -16.22 -2.66
N VAL A 119 15.18 -16.47 -3.67
CA VAL A 119 15.29 -15.81 -4.98
C VAL A 119 14.01 -15.04 -5.24
N ALA A 120 14.08 -13.73 -5.42
CA ALA A 120 12.94 -12.86 -5.65
C ALA A 120 13.06 -12.10 -6.98
N ALA A 121 11.93 -11.69 -7.54
CA ALA A 121 11.88 -10.86 -8.74
C ALA A 121 11.23 -9.50 -8.45
N THR A 122 11.66 -8.45 -9.15
CA THR A 122 10.98 -7.13 -9.11
C THR A 122 9.64 -7.13 -9.85
N HIS A 123 9.32 -8.22 -10.54
CA HIS A 123 8.15 -8.36 -11.39
C HIS A 123 8.06 -7.27 -12.49
N THR A 124 9.20 -6.81 -13.02
CA THR A 124 9.17 -5.96 -14.22
C THR A 124 8.68 -6.76 -15.42
N HIS A 125 7.69 -6.22 -16.13
CA HIS A 125 7.21 -6.79 -17.40
C HIS A 125 8.13 -6.39 -18.58
N ASN A 126 9.21 -5.67 -18.33
CA ASN A 126 10.17 -5.20 -19.32
C ASN A 126 11.50 -5.94 -19.22
N ALA A 127 11.46 -7.24 -18.92
CA ALA A 127 12.63 -8.11 -18.89
C ALA A 127 12.45 -9.35 -19.78
N PRO A 128 13.54 -9.99 -20.23
CA PRO A 128 13.46 -11.18 -21.05
C PRO A 128 12.69 -12.33 -20.39
N ASN A 129 11.99 -13.10 -21.22
CA ASN A 129 11.32 -14.31 -20.80
C ASN A 129 12.31 -15.40 -20.35
N LEU A 130 12.01 -16.06 -19.24
CA LEU A 130 12.79 -17.18 -18.73
C LEU A 130 12.15 -18.51 -19.12
N ARG A 131 12.95 -19.53 -19.41
CA ARG A 131 12.45 -20.89 -19.65
C ARG A 131 11.65 -21.36 -18.43
N GLY A 132 10.42 -21.79 -18.68
CA GLY A 132 9.49 -22.27 -17.65
C GLY A 132 8.69 -21.18 -16.93
N TYR A 133 8.95 -19.90 -17.18
CA TYR A 133 8.06 -18.81 -16.73
C TYR A 133 6.85 -18.75 -17.66
N ALA A 134 5.64 -18.79 -17.08
CA ALA A 134 4.36 -18.76 -17.81
C ALA A 134 4.42 -19.62 -19.11
N PRO A 135 4.66 -20.94 -19.00
CA PRO A 135 5.11 -21.78 -20.11
C PRO A 135 4.16 -21.76 -21.32
N ILE A 136 2.86 -21.60 -21.09
CA ILE A 136 1.85 -21.57 -22.16
C ILE A 136 1.85 -20.24 -22.94
N LEU A 137 2.43 -19.17 -22.38
CA LEU A 137 2.49 -17.86 -23.03
C LEU A 137 3.21 -17.91 -24.39
N TRP A 138 4.29 -18.70 -24.49
CA TRP A 138 5.09 -18.82 -25.72
C TRP A 138 4.99 -20.19 -26.39
N ALA A 139 4.41 -21.19 -25.73
CA ALA A 139 4.20 -22.53 -26.28
C ALA A 139 3.54 -22.46 -27.67
N GLY A 140 4.15 -23.05 -28.68
CA GLY A 140 3.66 -23.06 -30.06
C GLY A 140 3.59 -21.69 -30.75
N ARG A 141 4.08 -20.61 -30.11
CA ARG A 141 4.01 -19.23 -30.58
C ARG A 141 5.38 -18.58 -30.82
N ALA A 142 6.41 -19.06 -30.14
CA ALA A 142 7.79 -18.61 -30.38
C ALA A 142 8.42 -19.37 -31.56
N SER A 143 9.23 -18.65 -32.35
CA SER A 143 10.07 -19.28 -33.38
C SER A 143 11.21 -20.09 -32.74
N PRO A 144 11.86 -21.02 -33.47
CA PRO A 144 13.04 -21.73 -32.96
C PRO A 144 14.17 -20.80 -32.48
N ASP A 145 14.36 -19.65 -33.15
CA ASP A 145 15.36 -18.66 -32.75
C ASP A 145 14.96 -17.92 -31.46
N GLN A 146 13.67 -17.61 -31.30
CA GLN A 146 13.14 -17.02 -30.07
C GLN A 146 13.26 -17.98 -28.88
N GLU A 147 12.95 -19.27 -29.08
CA GLU A 147 13.13 -20.32 -28.09
C GLU A 147 14.60 -20.43 -27.66
N LYS A 148 15.53 -20.41 -28.61
CA LYS A 148 16.97 -20.39 -28.33
C LYS A 148 17.38 -19.12 -27.57
N GLY A 149 16.84 -17.95 -27.93
CA GLY A 149 17.09 -16.69 -27.22
C GLY A 149 16.64 -16.74 -25.75
N ILE A 150 15.47 -17.35 -25.49
CA ILE A 150 14.97 -17.60 -24.13
C ILE A 150 15.94 -18.50 -23.34
N ASP A 151 16.41 -19.59 -23.94
CA ASP A 151 17.34 -20.52 -23.29
C ASP A 151 18.71 -19.89 -23.03
N ASN A 152 19.25 -19.16 -24.01
CA ASN A 152 20.50 -18.41 -23.86
C ASN A 152 20.42 -17.42 -22.72
N TYR A 153 19.36 -16.59 -22.66
CA TYR A 153 19.20 -15.63 -21.59
C TYR A 153 18.97 -16.30 -20.22
N THR A 154 18.23 -17.41 -20.18
CA THR A 154 18.00 -18.17 -18.95
C THR A 154 19.31 -18.71 -18.38
N ASN A 155 20.17 -19.29 -19.22
CA ASN A 155 21.49 -19.78 -18.83
C ASN A 155 22.42 -18.64 -18.39
N PHE A 156 22.41 -17.53 -19.13
CA PHE A 156 23.14 -16.32 -18.75
C PHE A 156 22.71 -15.79 -17.38
N LEU A 157 21.40 -15.70 -17.12
CA LEU A 157 20.87 -15.19 -15.86
C LEU A 157 21.27 -16.09 -14.68
N ILE A 158 21.18 -17.41 -14.80
CA ILE A 158 21.56 -18.30 -13.70
C ILE A 158 23.06 -18.23 -13.38
N ASP A 159 23.92 -18.11 -14.39
CA ASP A 159 25.36 -17.91 -14.21
C ASP A 159 25.64 -16.57 -13.51
N LYS A 160 24.89 -15.52 -13.84
CA LYS A 160 24.97 -14.21 -13.17
C LYS A 160 24.46 -14.25 -11.74
N MET A 161 23.37 -14.96 -11.47
CA MET A 161 22.87 -15.18 -10.10
C MET A 161 23.91 -15.91 -9.23
N GLU A 162 24.57 -16.94 -9.75
CA GLU A 162 25.66 -17.60 -9.01
C GLU A 162 26.84 -16.64 -8.77
N THR A 163 27.21 -15.87 -9.80
CA THR A 163 28.31 -14.90 -9.72
C THR A 163 28.06 -13.86 -8.64
N VAL A 164 26.88 -13.24 -8.60
CA VAL A 164 26.57 -12.19 -7.61
C VAL A 164 26.56 -12.74 -6.18
N VAL A 165 26.13 -13.99 -5.98
CA VAL A 165 26.22 -14.65 -4.67
C VAL A 165 27.67 -14.90 -4.27
N ALA A 166 28.50 -15.38 -5.20
CA ALA A 166 29.92 -15.59 -4.95
C ALA A 166 30.65 -14.28 -4.62
N GLU A 167 30.30 -13.18 -5.27
CA GLU A 167 30.84 -11.86 -4.96
C GLU A 167 30.39 -11.35 -3.58
N ALA A 168 29.09 -11.46 -3.26
CA ALA A 168 28.57 -11.03 -1.97
C ALA A 168 29.22 -11.83 -0.82
N LEU A 169 29.39 -13.15 -0.98
CA LEU A 169 30.08 -14.00 0.00
C LEU A 169 31.52 -13.53 0.30
N LYS A 170 32.26 -13.10 -0.73
CA LYS A 170 33.65 -12.60 -0.61
C LYS A 170 33.72 -11.21 0.01
N LYS A 171 32.69 -10.38 -0.19
CA LYS A 171 32.60 -8.99 0.30
C LYS A 171 31.98 -8.89 1.70
N ARG A 172 31.88 -10.00 2.44
CA ARG A 172 31.35 -9.99 3.81
C ARG A 172 32.26 -9.21 4.75
N GLU A 173 31.67 -8.26 5.48
CA GLU A 173 32.33 -7.48 6.52
C GLU A 173 31.37 -7.25 7.70
N PRO A 174 31.88 -6.91 8.90
CA PRO A 174 31.02 -6.57 10.03
C PRO A 174 30.20 -5.30 9.75
N MET A 175 28.87 -5.41 9.85
CA MET A 175 27.92 -4.32 9.67
C MET A 175 26.85 -4.31 10.74
N GLN A 176 26.26 -3.15 10.99
CA GLN A 176 25.07 -2.98 11.83
C GLN A 176 23.84 -3.04 10.95
N LEU A 177 22.92 -3.96 11.27
CA LEU A 177 21.62 -4.06 10.62
C LEU A 177 20.59 -3.23 11.39
N GLY A 178 19.76 -2.49 10.66
CA GLY A 178 18.59 -1.83 11.22
C GLY A 178 17.45 -1.79 10.21
N TRP A 179 16.22 -1.75 10.70
CA TRP A 179 15.05 -1.64 9.84
C TRP A 179 14.05 -0.60 10.34
N SER A 180 13.19 -0.17 9.42
CA SER A 180 12.07 0.72 9.69
C SER A 180 10.97 0.47 8.65
N ARG A 181 9.81 1.09 8.83
CA ARG A 181 8.72 1.04 7.86
C ARG A 181 8.10 2.41 7.68
N GLY A 182 8.05 2.84 6.43
CA GLY A 182 7.32 4.01 5.99
C GLY A 182 6.13 3.63 5.10
N MET A 183 5.73 4.56 4.26
CA MET A 183 4.58 4.40 3.38
C MET A 183 4.76 5.18 2.07
N VAL A 184 4.36 4.57 0.95
CA VAL A 184 4.33 5.20 -0.38
C VAL A 184 3.00 4.88 -1.07
N GLN A 185 2.46 5.82 -1.84
CA GLN A 185 1.03 5.82 -2.21
C GLN A 185 0.73 5.81 -3.71
N PHE A 186 1.65 5.36 -4.56
CA PHE A 186 1.37 5.29 -6.00
C PHE A 186 0.70 3.98 -6.43
N GLY A 187 0.76 2.91 -5.62
CA GLY A 187 0.01 1.69 -5.90
C GLY A 187 -1.50 1.94 -5.79
N GLY A 188 -2.29 1.47 -6.75
CA GLY A 188 -3.74 1.51 -6.73
C GLY A 188 -4.33 0.18 -7.17
N ASN A 189 -5.42 -0.26 -6.53
CA ASN A 189 -6.07 -1.50 -6.89
C ASN A 189 -6.57 -1.42 -8.35
N ARG A 190 -6.22 -2.42 -9.17
CA ARG A 190 -6.46 -2.41 -10.62
C ARG A 190 -7.73 -3.14 -11.05
N ARG A 191 -8.53 -3.64 -10.09
CA ARG A 191 -9.72 -4.46 -10.35
C ARG A 191 -10.98 -3.60 -10.29
N LEU A 192 -11.48 -3.15 -11.44
CA LEU A 192 -12.76 -2.44 -11.47
C LEU A 192 -13.90 -3.40 -11.11
N ILE A 193 -14.64 -3.10 -10.04
CA ILE A 193 -15.74 -3.92 -9.58
C ILE A 193 -17.08 -3.24 -9.90
N ARG A 194 -18.00 -3.97 -10.53
CA ARG A 194 -19.40 -3.57 -10.74
C ARG A 194 -20.29 -4.67 -10.20
N GLU A 195 -21.24 -4.32 -9.33
CA GLU A 195 -22.21 -5.27 -8.75
C GLU A 195 -21.52 -6.49 -8.08
N GLY A 196 -20.35 -6.28 -7.46
CA GLY A 196 -19.58 -7.32 -6.80
C GLY A 196 -18.83 -8.28 -7.74
N LYS A 197 -18.76 -7.97 -9.04
CA LYS A 197 -18.04 -8.74 -10.05
C LYS A 197 -16.97 -7.91 -10.75
N TRP A 198 -15.90 -8.58 -11.18
CA TRP A 198 -14.84 -7.96 -11.94
C TRP A 198 -15.35 -7.50 -13.32
N ALA A 199 -15.12 -6.24 -13.65
CA ALA A 199 -15.61 -5.57 -14.85
C ALA A 199 -14.48 -5.09 -15.78
N GLY A 200 -13.23 -5.47 -15.49
CA GLY A 200 -12.06 -5.07 -16.28
C GLY A 200 -10.93 -4.50 -15.43
N PHE A 201 -9.82 -4.19 -16.11
CA PHE A 201 -8.72 -3.45 -15.50
C PHE A 201 -9.01 -1.95 -15.46
N GLY A 202 -8.64 -1.32 -14.35
CA GLY A 202 -8.71 0.12 -14.14
C GLY A 202 -8.55 0.47 -12.68
N PHE A 203 -8.41 1.76 -12.36
CA PHE A 203 -8.16 2.17 -10.98
C PHE A 203 -9.42 2.09 -10.12
N GLN A 204 -9.49 1.06 -9.28
CA GLN A 204 -10.50 0.88 -8.24
C GLN A 204 -10.05 1.59 -6.97
N ARG A 205 -10.44 2.86 -6.83
CA ARG A 205 -9.97 3.76 -5.77
C ARG A 205 -10.16 3.23 -4.35
N ASN A 206 -11.27 2.53 -4.11
CA ASN A 206 -11.62 1.97 -2.80
C ASN A 206 -11.26 0.48 -2.67
N GLY A 207 -10.52 -0.06 -3.64
CA GLY A 207 -9.98 -1.41 -3.53
C GLY A 207 -8.85 -1.44 -2.51
N PRO A 208 -8.63 -2.60 -1.85
CA PRO A 208 -7.55 -2.73 -0.88
C PRO A 208 -6.19 -2.60 -1.56
N VAL A 209 -5.24 -1.96 -0.87
CA VAL A 209 -3.84 -1.75 -1.29
C VAL A 209 -2.95 -1.84 -0.05
N ASP A 210 -1.74 -2.39 -0.17
CA ASP A 210 -0.72 -2.31 0.88
C ASP A 210 0.29 -1.21 0.53
N HIS A 211 0.17 -0.06 1.18
CA HIS A 211 1.05 1.08 0.97
C HIS A 211 2.34 1.03 1.79
N SER A 212 2.57 -0.02 2.60
CA SER A 212 3.76 -0.08 3.43
C SER A 212 5.04 -0.14 2.61
N LEU A 213 6.07 0.54 3.12
CA LEU A 213 7.44 0.48 2.61
C LEU A 213 8.37 0.08 3.75
N PRO A 214 8.48 -1.22 4.09
CA PRO A 214 9.50 -1.66 5.02
C PRO A 214 10.88 -1.58 4.34
N VAL A 215 11.88 -1.16 5.12
CA VAL A 215 13.25 -0.90 4.67
C VAL A 215 14.23 -1.46 5.68
N LEU A 216 15.19 -2.25 5.22
CA LEU A 216 16.34 -2.73 5.99
C LEU A 216 17.60 -2.08 5.42
N VAL A 217 18.48 -1.58 6.30
CA VAL A 217 19.80 -1.06 5.94
C VAL A 217 20.90 -1.84 6.66
N ALA A 218 22.00 -2.09 5.95
CA ALA A 218 23.25 -2.56 6.54
C ALA A 218 24.28 -1.43 6.49
N ARG A 219 24.78 -1.00 7.66
CA ARG A 219 25.78 0.05 7.78
C ARG A 219 27.13 -0.52 8.17
N ASP A 220 28.20 -0.12 7.50
CA ASP A 220 29.55 -0.48 7.91
C ASP A 220 29.92 0.15 9.27
N LEU A 221 31.08 -0.21 9.81
CA LEU A 221 31.57 0.33 11.08
C LEU A 221 31.86 1.85 11.04
N LYS A 222 31.87 2.47 9.86
CA LYS A 222 32.00 3.93 9.67
C LYS A 222 30.63 4.62 9.56
N GLY A 223 29.53 3.86 9.59
CA GLY A 223 28.16 4.35 9.48
C GLY A 223 27.64 4.48 8.04
N ASN A 224 28.44 4.16 7.01
CA ASN A 224 28.01 4.24 5.62
C ASN A 224 27.03 3.11 5.31
N ALA A 225 25.92 3.42 4.64
CA ALA A 225 25.04 2.39 4.10
C ALA A 225 25.77 1.60 3.00
N ARG A 226 25.82 0.28 3.17
CA ARG A 226 26.40 -0.68 2.21
C ARG A 226 25.34 -1.52 1.51
N ALA A 227 24.21 -1.74 2.16
CA ALA A 227 23.03 -2.33 1.55
C ALA A 227 21.79 -1.58 1.99
N VAL A 228 20.85 -1.38 1.07
CA VAL A 228 19.50 -0.89 1.36
C VAL A 228 18.53 -1.85 0.69
N TRP A 229 17.68 -2.51 1.46
CA TRP A 229 16.64 -3.40 0.94
C TRP A 229 15.29 -2.78 1.28
N ALA A 230 14.45 -2.57 0.27
CA ALA A 230 13.08 -2.10 0.43
C ALA A 230 12.07 -3.05 -0.25
N ASN A 231 10.80 -2.95 0.13
CA ASN A 231 9.72 -3.75 -0.42
C ASN A 231 8.47 -2.91 -0.67
N TYR A 232 7.80 -3.08 -1.81
CA TYR A 232 6.55 -2.37 -2.09
C TYR A 232 5.56 -3.24 -2.86
N ALA A 233 4.28 -3.21 -2.48
CA ALA A 233 3.23 -4.08 -3.03
C ALA A 233 2.56 -3.45 -4.26
N CYS A 234 3.24 -3.47 -5.41
CA CYS A 234 2.71 -2.96 -6.67
C CYS A 234 3.36 -3.67 -7.85
N HIS A 235 2.61 -3.98 -8.90
CA HIS A 235 3.18 -4.43 -10.18
C HIS A 235 4.19 -3.41 -10.75
N CYS A 236 5.27 -3.89 -11.36
CA CYS A 236 6.19 -3.09 -12.18
C CYS A 236 5.70 -3.03 -13.63
N THR A 237 4.59 -2.32 -13.85
CA THR A 237 3.89 -2.19 -15.14
C THR A 237 3.62 -0.74 -15.54
N THR A 238 4.39 0.22 -15.05
CA THR A 238 4.14 1.65 -15.29
C THR A 238 4.19 2.01 -16.77
N VAL A 239 5.09 1.38 -17.52
CA VAL A 239 5.28 1.64 -18.95
C VAL A 239 4.43 0.76 -19.88
N GLY A 240 3.51 -0.04 -19.32
CA GLY A 240 2.58 -0.87 -20.09
C GLY A 240 3.29 -1.84 -21.05
N SER A 241 2.67 -2.08 -22.22
CA SER A 241 3.14 -3.06 -23.21
C SER A 241 4.33 -2.59 -24.07
N ARG A 242 5.08 -1.58 -23.62
CA ARG A 242 6.30 -1.12 -24.29
C ARG A 242 7.27 -2.29 -24.50
N ASN A 243 7.87 -2.40 -25.68
CA ASN A 243 8.73 -3.53 -26.06
C ASN A 243 10.23 -3.27 -25.82
N HIS A 244 10.54 -2.44 -24.83
CA HIS A 244 11.90 -2.13 -24.41
C HIS A 244 12.26 -2.87 -23.12
N VAL A 245 13.54 -3.16 -22.95
CA VAL A 245 14.12 -3.67 -21.70
C VAL A 245 14.18 -2.56 -20.64
N GLY A 246 13.78 -2.83 -19.41
CA GLY A 246 13.89 -1.89 -18.30
C GLY A 246 13.37 -2.43 -16.96
N GLY A 247 13.88 -1.88 -15.86
CA GLY A 247 13.48 -2.27 -14.51
C GLY A 247 12.17 -1.64 -13.98
N ASP A 248 11.46 -0.86 -14.81
CA ASP A 248 10.28 -0.06 -14.43
C ASP A 248 10.56 0.79 -13.16
N TRP A 249 9.54 1.08 -12.34
CA TRP A 249 9.70 1.91 -11.14
C TRP A 249 10.69 1.32 -10.12
N ALA A 250 10.80 -0.01 -10.01
CA ALA A 250 11.70 -0.67 -9.06
C ALA A 250 13.18 -0.50 -9.47
N GLY A 251 13.47 -0.59 -10.76
CA GLY A 251 14.78 -0.30 -11.32
C GLY A 251 15.20 1.15 -11.06
N TYR A 252 14.31 2.10 -11.35
CA TYR A 252 14.56 3.52 -11.07
C TYR A 252 14.67 3.82 -9.57
N ALA A 253 13.89 3.15 -8.72
CA ALA A 253 14.02 3.27 -7.27
C ALA A 253 15.42 2.84 -6.81
N ASN A 254 15.90 1.67 -7.24
CA ASN A 254 17.23 1.18 -6.89
C ASN A 254 18.33 2.14 -7.37
N GLU A 255 18.26 2.62 -8.62
CA GLU A 255 19.23 3.58 -9.15
C GLU A 255 19.27 4.87 -8.30
N MET A 256 18.12 5.41 -7.95
CA MET A 256 18.02 6.65 -7.17
C MET A 256 18.47 6.45 -5.71
N ILE A 257 18.18 5.30 -5.10
CA ILE A 257 18.69 4.95 -3.76
C ILE A 257 20.21 4.83 -3.78
N GLU A 258 20.78 4.14 -4.78
CA GLU A 258 22.24 3.99 -4.92
C GLU A 258 22.93 5.33 -5.23
N LYS A 259 22.25 6.26 -5.91
CA LYS A 259 22.74 7.63 -6.11
C LYS A 259 22.80 8.42 -4.80
N GLU A 260 21.78 8.29 -3.95
CA GLU A 260 21.73 8.92 -2.62
C GLU A 260 22.76 8.30 -1.67
N PHE A 261 22.83 6.97 -1.64
CA PHE A 261 23.73 6.19 -0.80
C PHE A 261 24.83 5.53 -1.66
N LYS A 262 25.82 6.33 -2.10
CA LYS A 262 26.83 5.94 -3.10
C LYS A 262 27.61 4.64 -2.86
N SER A 263 27.72 4.20 -1.60
CA SER A 263 28.42 2.96 -1.21
C SER A 263 27.48 1.75 -1.08
N ALA A 264 26.18 1.95 -1.30
CA ALA A 264 25.17 0.93 -1.14
C ALA A 264 24.86 0.20 -2.45
N VAL A 265 24.45 -1.06 -2.31
CA VAL A 265 23.64 -1.75 -3.31
C VAL A 265 22.19 -1.74 -2.83
N SER A 266 21.26 -1.35 -3.70
CA SER A 266 19.83 -1.27 -3.35
C SER A 266 19.07 -2.48 -3.88
N LEU A 267 18.30 -3.17 -3.05
CA LEU A 267 17.43 -4.28 -3.43
C LEU A 267 15.97 -3.87 -3.31
N MET A 268 15.16 -4.20 -4.32
CA MET A 268 13.71 -3.96 -4.30
C MET A 268 12.96 -5.29 -4.44
N THR A 269 12.19 -5.68 -3.43
CA THR A 269 11.27 -6.82 -3.53
C THR A 269 9.83 -6.34 -3.66
N ILE A 270 8.95 -7.20 -4.15
CA ILE A 270 7.54 -6.87 -4.34
C ILE A 270 6.71 -7.54 -3.25
N GLY A 271 5.85 -6.78 -2.59
CA GLY A 271 4.91 -7.28 -1.57
C GLY A 271 3.65 -7.90 -2.20
N CYS A 272 2.67 -8.29 -1.37
CA CYS A 272 1.38 -8.79 -1.87
C CYS A 272 0.57 -7.67 -2.57
N GLY A 273 0.70 -7.58 -3.90
CA GLY A 273 0.11 -6.53 -4.72
C GLY A 273 -0.22 -6.99 -6.13
N ALA A 274 -0.59 -8.27 -6.30
CA ALA A 274 -0.91 -8.81 -7.63
C ALA A 274 -2.14 -8.17 -8.27
N ASP A 275 -3.04 -7.62 -7.47
CA ASP A 275 -4.18 -6.81 -7.87
C ASP A 275 -3.93 -5.29 -7.73
N VAL A 276 -2.67 -4.87 -7.59
CA VAL A 276 -2.26 -3.47 -7.45
C VAL A 276 -1.34 -3.06 -8.60
N GLY A 277 -1.69 -1.98 -9.29
CA GLY A 277 -0.88 -1.37 -10.36
C GLY A 277 -0.50 0.08 -10.07
N PRO A 278 0.52 0.62 -10.75
CA PRO A 278 0.99 1.98 -10.53
C PRO A 278 0.00 3.04 -11.03
N GLN A 279 -0.19 4.11 -10.25
CA GLN A 279 -1.10 5.22 -10.54
C GLN A 279 -0.37 6.57 -10.37
N PRO A 280 -0.23 7.40 -11.43
CA PRO A 280 -0.60 7.11 -12.81
C PRO A 280 0.32 6.07 -13.47
N SER A 281 -0.10 5.55 -14.62
CA SER A 281 0.70 4.73 -15.53
C SER A 281 0.62 5.30 -16.95
N GLY A 282 1.59 4.98 -17.81
CA GLY A 282 1.54 5.36 -19.23
C GLY A 282 2.87 5.82 -19.83
N GLY A 283 3.92 6.00 -19.02
CA GLY A 283 5.21 6.42 -19.54
C GLY A 283 6.37 6.34 -18.56
N LEU A 284 7.59 6.48 -19.10
CA LEU A 284 8.84 6.41 -18.36
C LEU A 284 8.95 7.48 -17.28
N GLU A 285 8.41 8.67 -17.52
CA GLU A 285 8.44 9.75 -16.52
C GLU A 285 7.62 9.40 -15.27
N ASP A 286 6.51 8.68 -15.42
CA ASP A 286 5.75 8.21 -14.25
C ASP A 286 6.51 7.10 -13.52
N ALA A 287 7.18 6.19 -14.24
CA ALA A 287 8.03 5.17 -13.63
C ALA A 287 9.17 5.79 -12.80
N LYS A 288 9.79 6.86 -13.31
CA LYS A 288 10.80 7.64 -12.58
C LYS A 288 10.22 8.37 -11.36
N LYS A 289 9.01 8.93 -11.44
CA LYS A 289 8.33 9.58 -10.30
C LYS A 289 8.02 8.57 -9.19
N HIS A 290 7.56 7.37 -9.56
CA HIS A 290 7.32 6.27 -8.61
C HIS A 290 8.60 5.84 -7.93
N GLY A 291 9.68 5.61 -8.71
CA GLY A 291 11.00 5.31 -8.17
C GLY A 291 11.54 6.41 -7.25
N SER A 292 11.34 7.68 -7.62
CA SER A 292 11.72 8.83 -6.79
C SER A 292 10.95 8.90 -5.48
N SER A 293 9.67 8.53 -5.48
CA SER A 293 8.84 8.50 -4.27
C SER A 293 9.35 7.47 -3.27
N ILE A 294 9.75 6.29 -3.75
CA ILE A 294 10.40 5.26 -2.94
C ILE A 294 11.75 5.76 -2.40
N ALA A 295 12.62 6.28 -3.25
CA ALA A 295 13.95 6.75 -2.84
C ALA A 295 13.89 7.87 -1.79
N LYS A 296 12.95 8.81 -1.94
CA LYS A 296 12.71 9.88 -0.96
C LYS A 296 12.27 9.32 0.39
N GLU A 297 11.34 8.37 0.39
CA GLU A 297 10.87 7.79 1.65
C GLU A 297 11.95 6.93 2.32
N VAL A 298 12.72 6.15 1.55
CA VAL A 298 13.90 5.45 2.06
C VAL A 298 14.85 6.43 2.75
N LYS A 299 15.20 7.55 2.10
CA LYS A 299 16.04 8.58 2.70
C LYS A 299 15.46 9.09 4.03
N ASN A 300 14.18 9.47 4.03
CA ASN A 300 13.49 9.95 5.24
C ASN A 300 13.54 8.93 6.39
N LEU A 301 13.39 7.65 6.09
CA LEU A 301 13.42 6.58 7.09
C LEU A 301 14.83 6.36 7.64
N LEU A 302 15.85 6.41 6.79
CA LEU A 302 17.23 6.16 7.19
C LEU A 302 17.88 7.33 7.97
N GLU A 303 17.23 8.50 8.01
CA GLU A 303 17.56 9.65 8.86
C GLU A 303 16.94 9.56 10.26
N LYS A 304 15.97 8.65 10.47
CA LYS A 304 15.29 8.43 11.76
C LYS A 304 15.96 7.31 12.55
N GLU A 305 15.51 7.13 13.80
CA GLU A 305 15.89 5.97 14.61
C GLU A 305 15.39 4.67 13.95
N LEU A 306 16.28 3.68 13.85
CA LEU A 306 16.03 2.38 13.26
C LEU A 306 15.95 1.32 14.35
N ILE A 307 15.11 0.31 14.15
CA ILE A 307 15.06 -0.86 15.02
C ILE A 307 16.29 -1.73 14.70
N PRO A 308 17.22 -1.95 15.66
CA PRO A 308 18.42 -2.75 15.41
C PRO A 308 18.05 -4.22 15.21
N LEU A 309 18.79 -4.92 14.34
CA LEU A 309 18.57 -6.35 14.08
C LEU A 309 19.82 -7.16 14.43
N PRO A 310 19.70 -8.30 15.13
CA PRO A 310 20.84 -9.13 15.55
C PRO A 310 21.46 -9.98 14.42
N GLY A 311 20.95 -9.87 13.19
CA GLY A 311 21.18 -10.82 12.10
C GLY A 311 20.07 -11.86 12.01
N VAL A 312 20.16 -12.76 11.02
CA VAL A 312 19.17 -13.82 10.85
C VAL A 312 19.44 -14.92 11.87
N THR A 313 18.51 -15.08 12.81
CA THR A 313 18.58 -16.05 13.91
C THR A 313 17.92 -17.39 13.59
N SER A 314 16.94 -17.38 12.68
CA SER A 314 16.24 -18.59 12.25
C SER A 314 15.79 -18.46 10.81
N VAL A 315 15.89 -19.55 10.07
CA VAL A 315 15.31 -19.72 8.74
C VAL A 315 14.43 -20.97 8.77
N THR A 316 13.16 -20.80 8.49
CA THR A 316 12.15 -21.87 8.47
C THR A 316 11.37 -21.83 7.16
N GLY A 317 10.79 -22.94 6.77
CA GLY A 317 9.96 -23.01 5.58
C GLY A 317 9.06 -24.23 5.57
N SER A 318 8.07 -24.18 4.71
CA SER A 318 7.10 -25.25 4.49
C SER A 318 6.67 -25.25 3.01
N THR A 319 5.99 -26.31 2.59
CA THR A 319 5.34 -26.39 1.28
C THR A 319 3.87 -26.64 1.52
N ALA A 320 3.02 -25.68 1.16
CA ALA A 320 1.58 -25.83 1.16
C ALA A 320 1.11 -26.53 -0.12
N LYS A 321 0.02 -27.28 -0.03
CA LYS A 321 -0.67 -27.88 -1.18
C LYS A 321 -1.89 -27.03 -1.51
N LEU A 322 -1.78 -26.18 -2.51
CA LEU A 322 -2.87 -25.26 -2.86
C LEU A 322 -3.93 -25.98 -3.69
N PRO A 323 -5.19 -26.01 -3.24
CA PRO A 323 -6.22 -26.79 -3.90
C PRO A 323 -6.71 -26.09 -5.18
N LEU A 324 -6.78 -26.84 -6.27
CA LEU A 324 -7.42 -26.45 -7.52
C LEU A 324 -8.80 -27.12 -7.64
N VAL A 325 -9.64 -26.60 -8.51
CA VAL A 325 -10.80 -27.36 -8.96
C VAL A 325 -10.33 -28.67 -9.60
N GLU A 326 -11.14 -29.72 -9.46
CA GLU A 326 -10.82 -31.03 -10.04
C GLU A 326 -10.56 -30.91 -11.56
N PRO A 327 -9.39 -31.40 -12.04
CA PRO A 327 -9.05 -31.32 -13.45
C PRO A 327 -10.09 -31.99 -14.34
N SER A 328 -10.36 -31.37 -15.48
CA SER A 328 -11.27 -31.96 -16.48
C SER A 328 -10.72 -33.29 -17.01
N PRO A 329 -11.60 -34.23 -17.41
CA PRO A 329 -11.17 -35.54 -17.90
C PRO A 329 -10.49 -35.45 -19.27
N ARG A 330 -9.73 -36.50 -19.66
CA ARG A 330 -9.03 -36.60 -20.96
C ARG A 330 -9.86 -36.13 -22.15
N LYS A 331 -11.12 -36.57 -22.24
CA LYS A 331 -12.05 -36.22 -23.33
C LYS A 331 -12.24 -34.71 -23.49
N HIS A 332 -12.25 -33.95 -22.40
CA HIS A 332 -12.33 -32.49 -22.44
C HIS A 332 -11.08 -31.90 -23.11
N TRP A 333 -9.89 -32.33 -22.68
CA TRP A 333 -8.62 -31.82 -23.22
C TRP A 333 -8.40 -32.22 -24.68
N GLU A 334 -8.82 -33.42 -25.08
CA GLU A 334 -8.81 -33.83 -26.50
C GLU A 334 -9.68 -32.89 -27.36
N ALA A 335 -10.85 -32.49 -26.87
CA ALA A 335 -11.69 -31.52 -27.56
C ALA A 335 -11.04 -30.12 -27.59
N GLN A 336 -10.53 -29.65 -26.45
CA GLN A 336 -9.88 -28.33 -26.33
C GLN A 336 -8.62 -28.18 -27.18
N LYS A 337 -7.90 -29.27 -27.45
CA LYS A 337 -6.71 -29.27 -28.33
C LYS A 337 -7.01 -28.66 -29.71
N SER A 338 -8.25 -28.77 -30.19
CA SER A 338 -8.68 -28.25 -31.49
C SER A 338 -9.06 -26.76 -31.51
N VAL A 339 -9.24 -26.14 -30.34
CA VAL A 339 -9.63 -24.72 -30.19
C VAL A 339 -8.50 -23.76 -30.61
N GLY A 340 -7.25 -24.25 -30.64
CA GLY A 340 -6.07 -23.42 -30.90
C GLY A 340 -5.78 -22.46 -29.74
N ASN A 341 -4.89 -21.47 -29.95
CA ASN A 341 -4.49 -20.45 -28.95
C ASN A 341 -3.92 -21.03 -27.63
N PHE A 342 -3.89 -20.23 -26.56
CA PHE A 342 -3.41 -20.64 -25.22
C PHE A 342 -4.17 -21.85 -24.65
N HIS A 343 -5.47 -21.97 -24.89
CA HIS A 343 -6.28 -23.10 -24.41
C HIS A 343 -5.91 -24.40 -25.14
N GLY A 344 -5.63 -24.35 -26.44
CA GLY A 344 -5.14 -25.49 -27.19
C GLY A 344 -3.76 -25.97 -26.71
N GLU A 345 -2.86 -25.03 -26.38
CA GLU A 345 -1.54 -25.37 -25.80
C GLU A 345 -1.66 -25.92 -24.37
N LEU A 346 -2.52 -25.32 -23.53
CA LEU A 346 -2.82 -25.89 -22.21
C LEU A 346 -3.36 -27.32 -22.35
N ALA A 347 -4.27 -27.56 -23.29
CA ALA A 347 -4.81 -28.89 -23.52
C ALA A 347 -3.75 -29.91 -23.93
N LYS A 348 -2.76 -29.52 -24.75
CA LYS A 348 -1.62 -30.37 -25.08
C LYS A 348 -0.77 -30.69 -23.85
N GLU A 349 -0.52 -29.70 -23.00
CA GLU A 349 0.21 -29.89 -21.73
C GLU A 349 -0.55 -30.84 -20.78
N MET A 350 -1.86 -30.66 -20.62
CA MET A 350 -2.70 -31.53 -19.79
C MET A 350 -2.72 -32.98 -20.29
N LEU A 351 -2.82 -33.18 -21.61
CA LEU A 351 -2.73 -34.51 -22.22
C LEU A 351 -1.35 -35.14 -22.01
N SER A 352 -0.27 -34.37 -22.16
CA SER A 352 1.10 -34.81 -21.88
C SER A 352 1.26 -35.28 -20.43
N GLN A 353 0.68 -34.55 -19.46
CA GLN A 353 0.69 -34.96 -18.05
C GLN A 353 -0.11 -36.25 -17.82
N LEU A 354 -1.28 -36.41 -18.45
CA LEU A 354 -2.05 -37.65 -18.37
C LEU A 354 -1.29 -38.83 -18.98
N ASP A 355 -0.61 -38.64 -20.10
CA ASP A 355 0.17 -39.68 -20.77
C ASP A 355 1.41 -40.08 -19.95
N SER A 356 2.06 -39.11 -19.31
CA SER A 356 3.30 -39.34 -18.56
C SER A 356 3.07 -39.82 -17.12
N ASN A 357 2.05 -39.28 -16.45
CA ASN A 357 1.84 -39.46 -15.01
C ASN A 357 0.55 -40.23 -14.68
N GLY A 358 -0.30 -40.51 -15.67
CA GLY A 358 -1.61 -41.14 -15.49
C GLY A 358 -2.69 -40.23 -14.88
N LYS A 359 -2.33 -39.04 -14.41
CA LYS A 359 -3.25 -38.06 -13.79
C LYS A 359 -2.74 -36.62 -13.97
N ILE A 360 -3.66 -35.67 -13.86
CA ILE A 360 -3.37 -34.24 -13.69
C ILE A 360 -3.48 -33.92 -12.19
N SER A 361 -2.57 -33.12 -11.65
CA SER A 361 -2.64 -32.70 -10.25
C SER A 361 -3.83 -31.76 -10.02
N SER A 362 -4.60 -32.00 -8.96
CA SER A 362 -5.59 -31.06 -8.43
C SER A 362 -4.99 -30.13 -7.35
N GLU A 363 -3.66 -30.12 -7.20
CA GLU A 363 -2.95 -29.30 -6.22
C GLU A 363 -1.69 -28.66 -6.82
N VAL A 364 -1.32 -27.50 -6.30
CA VAL A 364 -0.06 -26.80 -6.60
C VAL A 364 0.84 -26.79 -5.37
N ASP A 365 2.10 -27.22 -5.54
CA ASP A 365 3.12 -27.13 -4.50
C ASP A 365 3.57 -25.69 -4.34
N TYR A 366 3.37 -25.14 -3.13
CA TYR A 366 3.58 -23.73 -2.85
C TYR A 366 4.63 -23.52 -1.75
N PRO A 367 5.87 -23.15 -2.10
CA PRO A 367 6.91 -22.94 -1.11
C PRO A 367 6.68 -21.64 -0.33
N ILE A 368 6.79 -21.73 1.00
CA ILE A 368 6.76 -20.61 1.93
C ILE A 368 8.05 -20.65 2.74
N GLN A 369 8.67 -19.50 2.92
CA GLN A 369 9.88 -19.37 3.72
C GLN A 369 9.78 -18.16 4.65
N SER A 370 10.38 -18.24 5.84
CA SER A 370 10.48 -17.10 6.74
C SER A 370 11.87 -16.98 7.37
N TRP A 371 12.29 -15.73 7.59
CA TRP A 371 13.50 -15.38 8.32
C TRP A 371 13.10 -14.64 9.60
N LYS A 372 13.69 -15.00 10.74
CA LYS A 372 13.53 -14.29 12.01
C LYS A 372 14.82 -13.57 12.39
N PHE A 373 14.73 -12.30 12.74
CA PHE A 373 15.81 -11.49 13.27
C PHE A 373 15.62 -11.29 14.77
N GLY A 374 15.90 -12.34 15.55
CA GLY A 374 15.50 -12.41 16.95
C GLY A 374 13.99 -12.26 17.10
N ASP A 375 13.59 -11.47 18.08
CA ASP A 375 12.21 -11.04 18.32
C ASP A 375 11.88 -9.70 17.65
N GLN A 376 12.76 -9.10 16.85
CA GLN A 376 12.56 -7.74 16.32
C GLN A 376 11.82 -7.71 14.98
N LEU A 377 11.99 -8.74 14.15
CA LEU A 377 11.39 -8.80 12.81
C LEU A 377 11.26 -10.24 12.32
N ALA A 378 10.10 -10.56 11.74
CA ALA A 378 9.89 -11.70 10.86
C ALA A 378 9.71 -11.23 9.41
N MET A 379 10.47 -11.82 8.49
CA MET A 379 10.26 -11.68 7.05
C MET A 379 9.61 -12.95 6.50
N VAL A 380 8.59 -12.81 5.67
CA VAL A 380 7.87 -13.90 4.99
C VAL A 380 8.05 -13.77 3.49
N PHE A 381 8.39 -14.88 2.83
CA PHE A 381 8.58 -14.99 1.39
C PHE A 381 7.54 -15.95 0.82
N LEU A 382 6.70 -15.40 -0.06
CA LEU A 382 5.59 -16.07 -0.71
C LEU A 382 5.86 -16.21 -2.22
N ALA A 383 5.52 -17.35 -2.79
CA ALA A 383 5.67 -17.61 -4.22
C ALA A 383 4.57 -16.97 -5.07
N GLY A 384 4.89 -16.65 -6.32
CA GLY A 384 3.92 -16.18 -7.32
C GLY A 384 3.37 -14.77 -7.06
N GLU A 385 2.28 -14.46 -7.79
CA GLU A 385 1.61 -13.17 -7.76
C GLU A 385 0.51 -13.19 -6.69
N VAL A 386 0.87 -12.81 -5.47
CA VAL A 386 -0.04 -12.83 -4.32
C VAL A 386 -0.85 -11.54 -4.24
N VAL A 387 -2.18 -11.64 -4.21
CA VAL A 387 -3.08 -10.47 -4.08
C VAL A 387 -3.01 -9.87 -2.67
N VAL A 388 -3.44 -8.62 -2.54
CA VAL A 388 -3.26 -7.83 -1.32
C VAL A 388 -3.98 -8.36 -0.07
N ASP A 389 -5.07 -9.13 -0.22
CA ASP A 389 -5.81 -9.66 0.92
C ASP A 389 -4.94 -10.50 1.87
N TYR A 390 -3.92 -11.17 1.35
CA TYR A 390 -2.99 -11.96 2.15
C TYR A 390 -2.19 -11.09 3.11
N SER A 391 -1.67 -9.94 2.67
CA SER A 391 -0.94 -9.05 3.59
C SER A 391 -1.88 -8.38 4.59
N VAL A 392 -3.08 -7.99 4.16
CA VAL A 392 -4.13 -7.44 5.05
C VAL A 392 -4.46 -8.44 6.16
N ARG A 393 -4.70 -9.70 5.79
CA ARG A 393 -5.06 -10.75 6.74
C ARG A 393 -3.90 -11.13 7.66
N LEU A 394 -2.70 -11.32 7.12
CA LEU A 394 -1.52 -11.64 7.92
C LEU A 394 -1.16 -10.51 8.90
N ASN A 395 -1.31 -9.25 8.53
CA ASN A 395 -1.10 -8.12 9.45
C ASN A 395 -2.16 -8.04 10.56
N ARG A 396 -3.33 -8.66 10.39
CA ARG A 396 -4.34 -8.79 11.45
C ARG A 396 -4.03 -9.95 12.37
N GLU A 397 -3.57 -11.07 11.82
CA GLU A 397 -3.38 -12.33 12.56
C GLU A 397 -2.00 -12.47 13.21
N LEU A 398 -1.02 -11.70 12.72
CA LEU A 398 0.34 -11.61 13.24
C LEU A 398 0.65 -10.18 13.71
N ASP A 399 1.74 -10.03 14.45
CA ASP A 399 2.24 -8.74 14.94
C ASP A 399 2.79 -7.91 13.77
N TRP A 400 1.92 -7.11 13.15
CA TRP A 400 2.30 -6.30 11.99
C TRP A 400 3.40 -5.30 12.33
N LYS A 401 3.60 -4.93 13.60
CA LYS A 401 4.69 -4.00 14.01
C LYS A 401 6.08 -4.62 13.80
N ARG A 402 6.16 -5.94 13.67
CA ARG A 402 7.40 -6.72 13.48
C ARG A 402 7.31 -7.70 12.30
N LEU A 403 6.51 -7.39 11.28
CA LEU A 403 6.28 -8.26 10.12
C LEU A 403 6.62 -7.54 8.80
N TRP A 404 7.28 -8.28 7.91
CA TRP A 404 7.58 -7.90 6.53
C TRP A 404 7.16 -9.04 5.61
N ILE A 405 6.32 -8.76 4.60
CA ILE A 405 5.82 -9.77 3.67
C ILE A 405 6.26 -9.41 2.25
N SER A 406 6.93 -10.35 1.60
CA SER A 406 7.36 -10.28 0.20
C SER A 406 6.74 -11.44 -0.59
N ALA A 407 6.27 -11.15 -1.79
CA ALA A 407 5.78 -12.09 -2.79
C ALA A 407 6.83 -12.29 -3.89
N TRP A 408 6.47 -12.91 -5.03
CA TRP A 408 7.37 -13.21 -6.16
C TRP A 408 8.70 -13.87 -5.74
N SER A 409 8.64 -14.72 -4.72
CA SER A 409 9.80 -15.33 -4.09
C SER A 409 9.80 -16.85 -4.24
N ASN A 410 10.96 -17.42 -4.55
CA ASN A 410 11.28 -18.84 -4.66
C ASN A 410 10.62 -19.62 -5.80
N ASP A 411 9.41 -19.26 -6.24
CA ASP A 411 8.71 -19.88 -7.36
C ASP A 411 7.69 -18.93 -8.01
N MET A 412 7.17 -19.30 -9.19
CA MET A 412 6.15 -18.59 -9.95
C MET A 412 5.00 -19.53 -10.39
N PRO A 413 4.16 -20.01 -9.45
CA PRO A 413 2.99 -20.83 -9.74
C PRO A 413 1.80 -20.05 -10.36
N GLY A 414 2.00 -18.79 -10.71
CA GLY A 414 0.95 -17.89 -11.21
C GLY A 414 0.35 -17.00 -10.14
N TYR A 415 -0.90 -16.60 -10.35
CA TYR A 415 -1.64 -15.76 -9.40
C TYR A 415 -2.16 -16.59 -8.24
N ILE A 416 -2.02 -16.04 -7.03
CA ILE A 416 -2.57 -16.62 -5.80
C ILE A 416 -3.74 -15.74 -5.37
N PRO A 417 -4.98 -16.08 -5.78
CA PRO A 417 -6.16 -15.27 -5.48
C PRO A 417 -6.62 -15.49 -4.03
N SER A 418 -7.33 -14.52 -3.47
CA SER A 418 -8.02 -14.62 -2.19
C SER A 418 -9.47 -15.09 -2.39
N LYS A 419 -10.19 -15.40 -1.30
CA LYS A 419 -11.62 -15.70 -1.35
C LYS A 419 -12.42 -14.56 -1.99
N ARG A 420 -12.04 -13.31 -1.69
CA ARG A 420 -12.65 -12.12 -2.31
C ARG A 420 -12.44 -12.11 -3.82
N VAL A 421 -11.18 -12.26 -4.26
CA VAL A 421 -10.83 -12.22 -5.68
C VAL A 421 -11.48 -13.37 -6.47
N LEU A 422 -11.54 -14.58 -5.89
CA LEU A 422 -12.28 -15.71 -6.46
C LEU A 422 -13.77 -15.43 -6.61
N LYS A 423 -14.41 -14.80 -5.60
CA LYS A 423 -15.84 -14.43 -5.66
C LYS A 423 -16.12 -13.36 -6.72
N GLU A 424 -15.22 -12.40 -6.86
CA GLU A 424 -15.30 -11.34 -7.87
C GLU A 424 -15.07 -11.86 -9.30
N GLY A 425 -14.28 -12.93 -9.46
CA GLY A 425 -13.87 -13.52 -10.74
C GLY A 425 -12.79 -12.72 -11.47
N GLY A 426 -12.63 -12.98 -12.77
CA GLY A 426 -11.78 -12.17 -13.65
C GLY A 426 -10.31 -12.62 -13.71
N TYR A 427 -9.39 -11.69 -13.97
CA TYR A 427 -8.04 -12.03 -14.42
C TYR A 427 -7.20 -12.84 -13.42
N GLU A 428 -7.03 -12.36 -12.19
CA GLU A 428 -6.21 -13.01 -11.16
C GLU A 428 -6.83 -14.33 -10.65
N ALA A 429 -8.15 -14.48 -10.76
CA ALA A 429 -8.89 -15.66 -10.29
C ALA A 429 -8.94 -16.78 -11.35
N GLU A 430 -9.22 -16.43 -12.60
CA GLU A 430 -9.68 -17.37 -13.63
C GLU A 430 -8.78 -17.31 -14.88
N PHE A 431 -8.69 -16.15 -15.53
CA PHE A 431 -8.15 -16.07 -16.89
C PHE A 431 -6.64 -16.29 -16.97
N SER A 432 -5.89 -15.87 -15.96
CA SER A 432 -4.43 -15.91 -15.98
C SER A 432 -3.86 -17.33 -15.81
N GLN A 433 -4.63 -18.25 -15.24
CA GLN A 433 -4.17 -19.60 -14.86
C GLN A 433 -3.72 -20.42 -16.07
N VAL A 434 -4.30 -20.17 -17.25
CA VAL A 434 -3.90 -20.80 -18.52
C VAL A 434 -2.43 -20.56 -18.84
N TYR A 435 -1.90 -19.35 -18.60
CA TYR A 435 -0.52 -19.00 -18.94
C TYR A 435 0.48 -19.80 -18.10
N TYR A 436 0.10 -20.13 -16.87
CA TYR A 436 0.90 -20.86 -15.90
C TYR A 436 0.75 -22.39 -16.02
N GLY A 437 -0.02 -22.88 -17.00
CA GLY A 437 -0.20 -24.31 -17.24
C GLY A 437 -1.10 -24.99 -16.22
N LEU A 438 -1.99 -24.25 -15.55
CA LEU A 438 -2.89 -24.79 -14.54
C LEU A 438 -4.19 -25.32 -15.17
N PRO A 439 -4.72 -26.47 -14.70
CA PRO A 439 -5.90 -27.13 -15.26
C PRO A 439 -7.22 -26.38 -14.97
N GLY A 440 -7.22 -25.43 -14.04
CA GLY A 440 -8.41 -24.69 -13.61
C GLY A 440 -8.09 -23.69 -12.49
N PRO A 441 -9.09 -22.94 -12.01
CA PRO A 441 -8.94 -22.00 -10.90
C PRO A 441 -8.65 -22.71 -9.56
N TYR A 442 -8.11 -21.95 -8.62
CA TYR A 442 -7.99 -22.37 -7.22
C TYR A 442 -9.36 -22.47 -6.53
N LEU A 443 -9.47 -23.39 -5.56
CA LEU A 443 -10.61 -23.43 -4.65
C LEU A 443 -10.49 -22.34 -3.55
N PRO A 444 -11.60 -21.85 -2.96
CA PRO A 444 -11.59 -20.78 -1.95
C PRO A 444 -10.69 -21.04 -0.72
N GLU A 445 -10.40 -22.30 -0.42
CA GLU A 445 -9.53 -22.75 0.66
C GLU A 445 -8.06 -22.37 0.45
N VAL A 446 -7.66 -21.96 -0.76
CA VAL A 446 -6.30 -21.48 -1.07
C VAL A 446 -5.83 -20.41 -0.07
N GLU A 447 -6.71 -19.49 0.31
CA GLU A 447 -6.37 -18.39 1.21
C GLU A 447 -6.04 -18.90 2.62
N ASP A 448 -6.91 -19.77 3.16
CA ASP A 448 -6.70 -20.35 4.49
C ASP A 448 -5.47 -21.26 4.51
N THR A 449 -5.20 -21.98 3.42
CA THR A 449 -4.06 -22.89 3.30
C THR A 449 -2.75 -22.12 3.41
N VAL A 450 -2.59 -21.03 2.65
CA VAL A 450 -1.38 -20.20 2.71
C VAL A 450 -1.26 -19.49 4.06
N VAL A 451 -2.35 -18.88 4.55
CA VAL A 451 -2.32 -18.13 5.82
C VAL A 451 -2.02 -19.04 7.00
N SER A 452 -2.59 -20.25 7.04
CA SER A 452 -2.30 -21.24 8.08
C SER A 452 -0.83 -21.66 8.01
N ALA A 453 -0.31 -21.96 6.83
CA ALA A 453 1.10 -22.34 6.67
C ALA A 453 2.08 -21.23 7.10
N VAL A 454 1.76 -19.95 6.88
CA VAL A 454 2.57 -18.83 7.41
C VAL A 454 2.42 -18.71 8.93
N THR A 455 1.19 -18.84 9.43
CA THR A 455 0.86 -18.70 10.85
C THR A 455 1.52 -19.80 11.68
N ASP A 456 1.55 -21.03 11.19
CA ASP A 456 2.23 -22.16 11.84
C ASP A 456 3.74 -21.92 12.03
N LEU A 457 4.38 -21.17 11.12
CA LEU A 457 5.79 -20.81 11.23
C LEU A 457 6.06 -19.71 12.27
N LEU A 458 5.08 -18.84 12.55
CA LEU A 458 5.31 -17.55 13.21
C LEU A 458 4.48 -17.31 14.48
N LYS A 459 3.30 -17.90 14.64
CA LYS A 459 2.30 -17.52 15.65
C LYS A 459 2.83 -17.55 17.08
N ASN A 460 3.71 -18.48 17.41
CA ASN A 460 4.26 -18.61 18.76
C ASN A 460 5.13 -17.40 19.17
N ASP A 461 5.81 -16.75 18.21
CA ASP A 461 6.76 -15.65 18.48
C ASP A 461 6.25 -14.28 17.98
N PHE A 462 5.38 -14.29 16.97
CA PHE A 462 4.89 -13.12 16.25
C PHE A 462 3.37 -13.11 16.08
N GLY A 463 2.61 -13.84 16.92
CA GLY A 463 1.15 -13.73 16.94
C GLY A 463 0.70 -12.29 17.26
N ALA A 464 -0.42 -11.87 16.67
CA ALA A 464 -1.01 -10.57 16.99
C ALA A 464 -1.39 -10.49 18.48
N LYS A 465 -1.22 -9.29 19.06
CA LYS A 465 -1.74 -8.99 20.41
C LYS A 465 -3.24 -8.70 20.32
N GLU A 466 -3.99 -9.05 21.36
CA GLU A 466 -5.45 -8.84 21.39
C GLU A 466 -5.87 -7.38 21.18
N ASP A 467 -5.05 -6.43 21.62
CA ASP A 467 -5.28 -4.98 21.57
C ASP A 467 -4.52 -4.28 20.43
N GLN A 468 -3.99 -5.04 19.46
CA GLN A 468 -3.22 -4.48 18.36
C GLN A 468 -4.07 -3.56 17.45
N ASP A 469 -3.59 -2.35 17.22
CA ASP A 469 -4.17 -1.42 16.23
C ASP A 469 -4.23 -2.03 14.82
N ILE A 470 -5.19 -1.60 13.99
CA ILE A 470 -5.19 -1.97 12.58
C ILE A 470 -3.98 -1.32 11.88
N ALA A 471 -3.30 -2.08 11.02
CA ALA A 471 -2.22 -1.56 10.19
C ALA A 471 -2.68 -0.36 9.35
N PRO A 472 -2.05 0.82 9.47
CA PRO A 472 -2.57 2.08 8.92
C PRO A 472 -2.36 2.25 7.41
N PHE A 473 -1.74 1.26 6.75
CA PHE A 473 -1.30 1.33 5.36
C PHE A 473 -2.14 0.45 4.42
N HIS A 474 -3.27 -0.09 4.89
CA HIS A 474 -4.21 -0.87 4.07
C HIS A 474 -5.34 -0.06 3.43
N SER A 475 -5.38 1.24 3.73
CA SER A 475 -6.28 2.23 3.16
C SER A 475 -5.46 3.45 2.77
N PHE A 476 -5.96 4.26 1.83
CA PHE A 476 -5.38 5.58 1.63
C PHE A 476 -5.47 6.36 2.96
N PRO A 477 -4.35 6.83 3.54
CA PRO A 477 -4.41 7.76 4.66
C PRO A 477 -5.23 8.98 4.26
N SER A 478 -6.10 9.41 5.17
CA SER A 478 -6.84 10.65 4.98
C SER A 478 -5.86 11.81 4.74
N LEU A 479 -6.17 12.64 3.76
CA LEU A 479 -5.53 13.91 3.49
C LEU A 479 -5.90 14.98 4.53
N GLU A 480 -6.77 14.68 5.49
CA GLU A 480 -7.19 15.61 6.54
C GLU A 480 -6.00 16.22 7.31
N PRO A 481 -5.00 15.46 7.82
CA PRO A 481 -3.86 16.05 8.52
C PRO A 481 -3.00 16.97 7.64
N SER A 482 -2.83 16.63 6.36
CA SER A 482 -2.06 17.44 5.41
C SER A 482 -2.84 18.67 4.93
N THR A 483 -4.17 18.59 4.91
CA THR A 483 -5.07 19.68 4.51
C THR A 483 -4.87 20.90 5.40
N PHE A 484 -4.79 20.75 6.73
CA PHE A 484 -4.58 21.90 7.61
C PHE A 484 -3.20 22.54 7.44
N LYS A 485 -2.16 21.73 7.15
CA LYS A 485 -0.82 22.26 6.80
C LYS A 485 -0.85 23.04 5.50
N ARG A 486 -1.57 22.54 4.49
CA ARG A 486 -1.79 23.23 3.21
C ARG A 486 -2.52 24.56 3.39
N ILE A 487 -3.57 24.59 4.22
CA ILE A 487 -4.29 25.83 4.55
C ILE A 487 -3.34 26.85 5.19
N ALA A 488 -2.56 26.43 6.20
CA ALA A 488 -1.60 27.30 6.86
C ALA A 488 -0.54 27.86 5.90
N SER A 489 -0.08 27.07 4.94
CA SER A 489 0.83 27.52 3.87
C SER A 489 0.14 28.50 2.93
N TRP A 490 -1.05 28.14 2.43
CA TRP A 490 -1.83 28.95 1.50
C TRP A 490 -2.17 30.33 2.09
N LEU A 491 -2.49 30.42 3.38
CA LEU A 491 -2.78 31.67 4.07
C LEU A 491 -1.59 32.66 4.11
N LYS A 492 -0.35 32.17 3.93
CA LYS A 492 0.87 33.00 3.89
C LYS A 492 1.15 33.58 2.50
N GLU A 493 0.60 32.99 1.45
CA GLU A 493 0.77 33.49 0.08
C GLU A 493 -0.04 34.78 -0.14
N PRO A 494 0.37 35.68 -1.05
CA PRO A 494 -0.39 36.88 -1.41
C PRO A 494 -1.86 36.57 -1.75
N LYS A 495 -2.77 37.45 -1.36
CA LYS A 495 -4.23 37.31 -1.56
C LYS A 495 -4.80 38.55 -2.22
N SER A 496 -5.85 38.35 -3.03
CA SER A 496 -6.65 39.47 -3.55
C SER A 496 -7.33 40.22 -2.41
N GLU A 497 -7.66 41.49 -2.59
CA GLU A 497 -8.41 42.26 -1.57
C GLU A 497 -9.75 41.60 -1.23
N LYS A 498 -10.43 41.04 -2.24
CA LYS A 498 -11.66 40.26 -2.04
C LYS A 498 -11.43 39.07 -1.10
N ASP A 499 -10.39 38.28 -1.33
CA ASP A 499 -10.09 37.12 -0.49
C ASP A 499 -9.68 37.53 0.93
N LYS A 500 -8.94 38.63 1.09
CA LYS A 500 -8.57 39.14 2.42
C LYS A 500 -9.80 39.45 3.27
N VAL A 501 -10.81 40.09 2.68
CA VAL A 501 -12.09 40.40 3.36
C VAL A 501 -12.82 39.12 3.76
N ILE A 502 -12.91 38.14 2.84
CA ILE A 502 -13.58 36.86 3.12
C ILE A 502 -12.83 36.08 4.21
N LEU A 503 -11.50 36.02 4.15
CA LEU A 503 -10.68 35.33 5.15
C LEU A 503 -10.76 36.00 6.53
N ALA A 504 -10.93 37.31 6.60
CA ALA A 504 -11.20 38.01 7.86
C ALA A 504 -12.57 37.59 8.46
N LYS A 505 -13.61 37.46 7.62
CA LYS A 505 -14.92 36.90 8.03
C LYS A 505 -14.79 35.45 8.51
N VAL A 506 -14.05 34.60 7.78
CA VAL A 506 -13.78 33.21 8.17
C VAL A 506 -13.09 33.14 9.54
N ARG A 507 -12.06 33.97 9.79
CA ARG A 507 -11.41 34.05 11.11
C ARG A 507 -12.40 34.38 12.23
N LYS A 508 -13.34 35.30 12.00
CA LYS A 508 -14.40 35.64 12.96
C LYS A 508 -15.31 34.44 13.19
N CYS A 509 -15.77 33.80 12.11
CA CYS A 509 -16.65 32.63 12.15
C CYS A 509 -16.04 31.45 12.92
N ILE A 510 -14.77 31.11 12.67
CA ILE A 510 -14.06 30.03 13.39
C ILE A 510 -14.10 30.25 14.92
N ARG A 511 -14.03 31.51 15.37
CA ARG A 511 -14.04 31.85 16.81
C ARG A 511 -15.44 31.85 17.42
N SER A 512 -16.47 32.13 16.63
CA SER A 512 -17.86 32.26 17.11
C SER A 512 -18.74 31.05 16.78
N THR A 513 -18.18 30.01 16.14
CA THR A 513 -18.93 28.80 15.77
C THR A 513 -19.41 28.04 17.00
N VAL A 514 -20.69 27.69 17.01
CA VAL A 514 -21.27 26.78 17.99
C VAL A 514 -20.67 25.38 17.77
N PRO A 515 -20.05 24.77 18.78
CA PRO A 515 -19.31 23.51 18.63
C PRO A 515 -20.26 22.30 18.62
N VAL A 516 -21.08 22.18 17.57
CA VAL A 516 -22.09 21.13 17.42
C VAL A 516 -22.01 20.52 16.02
N ASP A 517 -22.09 19.20 15.94
CA ASP A 517 -22.08 18.49 14.66
C ASP A 517 -23.46 18.55 13.99
N ALA A 518 -23.45 18.71 12.66
CA ALA A 518 -24.65 18.57 11.84
C ALA A 518 -25.10 17.10 11.79
N ALA A 519 -26.39 16.86 12.03
CA ALA A 519 -27.03 15.55 11.92
C ALA A 519 -28.05 15.54 10.79
N MET A 520 -27.91 14.60 9.84
CA MET A 520 -28.86 14.44 8.73
C MET A 520 -30.25 14.07 9.25
N ILE A 521 -31.29 14.75 8.75
CA ILE A 521 -32.69 14.49 9.13
C ILE A 521 -33.39 13.69 8.03
N SER A 522 -33.29 14.19 6.79
CA SER A 522 -34.01 13.66 5.64
C SER A 522 -33.35 14.14 4.36
N GLY A 523 -33.30 13.31 3.32
CA GLY A 523 -32.78 13.74 2.03
C GLY A 523 -33.40 12.96 0.89
N GLN A 524 -33.72 13.69 -0.18
CA GLN A 524 -33.94 13.14 -1.53
C GLN A 524 -32.62 13.06 -2.31
N GLY A 525 -31.50 13.33 -1.63
CA GLY A 525 -30.18 13.34 -2.23
C GLY A 525 -29.66 11.94 -2.54
N GLN A 526 -28.95 11.82 -3.65
CA GLN A 526 -28.27 10.60 -4.04
C GLN A 526 -27.04 10.38 -3.16
N ARG A 527 -26.85 9.17 -2.63
CA ARG A 527 -25.58 8.77 -2.02
C ARG A 527 -24.63 8.31 -3.10
N THR A 528 -23.46 8.94 -3.16
CA THR A 528 -22.38 8.55 -4.05
C THR A 528 -21.05 8.94 -3.43
N GLU A 529 -20.01 8.22 -3.79
CA GLU A 529 -18.67 8.53 -3.35
C GLU A 529 -18.09 9.71 -4.13
N TRP A 530 -17.44 10.63 -3.42
CA TRP A 530 -16.76 11.78 -4.00
C TRP A 530 -15.77 12.42 -3.02
N HIS A 531 -14.99 13.38 -3.48
CA HIS A 531 -14.05 14.12 -2.64
C HIS A 531 -14.78 14.94 -1.56
N ASN A 532 -14.35 14.78 -0.30
CA ASN A 532 -14.76 15.59 0.85
C ASN A 532 -13.93 16.88 0.97
N PHE A 533 -14.05 17.59 2.10
CA PHE A 533 -13.29 18.81 2.36
C PHE A 533 -11.75 18.68 2.31
N SER A 534 -11.19 17.51 2.64
CA SER A 534 -9.74 17.25 2.58
C SER A 534 -9.27 16.72 1.23
N GLY A 535 -10.20 16.41 0.32
CA GLY A 535 -9.90 15.73 -0.93
C GLY A 535 -9.84 14.22 -0.80
N ASP A 536 -10.33 13.66 0.31
CA ASP A 536 -10.50 12.22 0.46
C ASP A 536 -11.79 11.78 -0.23
N PHE A 537 -11.73 10.67 -0.95
CA PHE A 537 -12.90 10.12 -1.62
C PHE A 537 -13.72 9.31 -0.60
N VAL A 538 -14.92 9.78 -0.28
CA VAL A 538 -15.81 9.21 0.74
C VAL A 538 -17.25 9.25 0.25
N GLU A 539 -18.15 8.47 0.87
CA GLU A 539 -19.59 8.60 0.61
C GLU A 539 -20.09 9.99 1.04
N ARG A 540 -20.85 10.66 0.17
CA ARG A 540 -21.51 11.94 0.45
C ARG A 540 -22.95 11.91 -0.04
N THR A 541 -23.77 12.82 0.48
CA THR A 541 -25.17 12.98 0.03
C THR A 541 -25.29 14.19 -0.90
N PHE A 542 -25.70 13.96 -2.15
CA PHE A 542 -25.72 14.94 -3.24
C PHE A 542 -27.12 15.39 -3.62
N ILE A 543 -27.24 16.64 -4.04
CA ILE A 543 -28.34 17.11 -4.89
C ILE A 543 -27.76 17.76 -6.15
N ARG A 544 -28.49 17.65 -7.26
CA ARG A 544 -28.11 18.25 -8.56
C ARG A 544 -29.12 19.30 -8.97
N GLN A 545 -28.68 20.20 -9.84
CA GLN A 545 -29.55 21.14 -10.58
C GLN A 545 -30.23 20.48 -11.78
N SER A 546 -30.46 19.16 -11.75
CA SER A 546 -31.14 18.44 -12.82
C SER A 546 -32.64 18.75 -12.83
N GLU A 547 -33.23 18.82 -11.64
CA GLU A 547 -34.64 19.13 -11.41
C GLU A 547 -34.76 20.10 -10.22
N LYS A 548 -35.77 20.98 -10.26
CA LYS A 548 -36.08 21.89 -9.15
C LYS A 548 -36.64 21.14 -7.94
N GLY A 549 -36.34 21.64 -6.74
CA GLY A 549 -37.00 21.21 -5.52
C GLY A 549 -36.39 19.99 -4.83
N VAL A 550 -35.53 19.22 -5.51
CA VAL A 550 -34.77 18.11 -4.87
C VAL A 550 -34.00 18.65 -3.67
N ARG A 551 -34.25 18.09 -2.49
CA ARG A 551 -33.84 18.67 -1.21
C ARG A 551 -33.07 17.70 -0.31
N ILE A 552 -32.08 18.24 0.40
CA ILE A 552 -31.46 17.61 1.57
C ILE A 552 -31.62 18.50 2.81
N SER A 553 -31.71 17.90 3.99
CA SER A 553 -31.92 18.62 5.26
C SER A 553 -31.18 17.98 6.42
N TRP A 554 -30.60 18.83 7.27
CA TRP A 554 -29.88 18.45 8.49
C TRP A 554 -30.20 19.40 9.63
N ALA A 555 -29.92 19.00 10.86
CA ALA A 555 -30.12 19.79 12.07
C ALA A 555 -28.82 19.91 12.86
N PHE A 556 -28.76 20.95 13.70
CA PHE A 556 -27.74 21.12 14.73
C PHE A 556 -28.40 20.91 16.10
N PRO A 557 -28.24 19.74 16.73
CA PRO A 557 -28.91 19.42 17.98
C PRO A 557 -28.20 20.08 19.17
N PHE A 558 -28.73 21.19 19.65
CA PHE A 558 -28.28 21.84 20.88
C PHE A 558 -29.45 22.47 21.63
N ASN A 559 -29.43 22.37 22.96
CA ASN A 559 -30.56 22.75 23.81
C ASN A 559 -30.88 24.25 23.74
N LYS A 560 -29.87 25.10 23.95
CA LYS A 560 -29.98 26.56 23.84
C LYS A 560 -28.58 27.19 23.88
N GLU A 561 -28.28 28.09 22.95
CA GLU A 561 -27.14 29.00 23.09
C GLU A 561 -27.55 30.24 23.90
N LYS A 562 -26.62 30.82 24.68
CA LYS A 562 -26.90 32.12 25.32
C LYS A 562 -27.15 33.14 24.21
N ARG A 563 -28.17 34.00 24.39
CA ARG A 563 -28.47 35.07 23.43
C ARG A 563 -27.19 35.88 23.19
N LYS A 564 -26.74 35.87 21.93
CA LYS A 564 -25.57 36.57 21.43
C LYS A 564 -26.02 37.45 20.28
N GLU A 565 -25.32 38.54 20.04
CA GLU A 565 -25.54 39.42 18.89
C GLU A 565 -25.35 38.68 17.55
N THR A 566 -24.60 37.58 17.56
CA THR A 566 -24.40 36.72 16.38
C THR A 566 -24.32 35.26 16.77
N MET A 567 -24.72 34.38 15.85
CA MET A 567 -24.55 32.93 15.94
C MET A 567 -23.88 32.42 14.66
N THR A 568 -22.94 31.49 14.79
CA THR A 568 -22.31 30.85 13.64
C THR A 568 -22.46 29.34 13.74
N LEU A 569 -22.98 28.72 12.68
CA LEU A 569 -23.02 27.26 12.52
C LEU A 569 -22.02 26.86 11.45
N CYS A 570 -21.47 25.66 11.54
CA CYS A 570 -20.49 25.18 10.58
C CYS A 570 -20.81 23.75 10.13
N PHE A 571 -20.70 23.50 8.83
CA PHE A 571 -20.78 22.18 8.25
C PHE A 571 -19.76 22.02 7.14
N LEU A 572 -19.45 20.77 6.82
CA LEU A 572 -18.56 20.38 5.73
C LEU A 572 -19.38 19.90 4.55
N GLY A 573 -18.97 20.33 3.38
CA GLY A 573 -19.65 20.00 2.15
C GLY A 573 -18.79 20.33 0.96
N GLY A 574 -19.44 20.43 -0.19
CA GLY A 574 -18.75 20.70 -1.44
C GLY A 574 -19.71 21.09 -2.54
N LEU A 575 -19.11 21.64 -3.57
CA LEU A 575 -19.76 22.18 -4.75
C LEU A 575 -19.00 21.66 -5.96
N GLY A 576 -19.69 21.38 -7.06
CA GLY A 576 -18.92 21.02 -8.23
C GLY A 576 -19.66 20.91 -9.53
N TRP A 577 -18.89 20.46 -10.50
CA TRP A 577 -19.17 20.51 -11.93
C TRP A 577 -19.33 21.95 -12.44
N LYS A 578 -18.38 22.83 -12.08
CA LYS A 578 -18.38 24.25 -12.43
C LYS A 578 -18.52 24.53 -13.94
N THR A 579 -18.07 23.62 -14.79
CA THR A 579 -18.16 23.74 -16.26
C THR A 579 -19.56 23.51 -16.82
N GLU A 580 -20.48 22.96 -16.03
CA GLU A 580 -21.89 22.83 -16.44
C GLU A 580 -22.60 24.18 -16.42
N PRO A 581 -23.70 24.32 -17.20
CA PRO A 581 -24.42 25.58 -17.32
C PRO A 581 -24.81 26.18 -15.96
N GLU A 582 -24.65 27.50 -15.85
CA GLU A 582 -25.19 28.31 -14.76
C GLU A 582 -26.70 28.38 -14.88
N THR A 583 -27.40 28.00 -13.82
CA THR A 583 -28.87 28.00 -13.78
C THR A 583 -29.34 28.77 -12.54
N GLY A 584 -30.47 28.36 -11.94
CA GLY A 584 -30.97 28.95 -10.70
C GLY A 584 -30.09 28.70 -9.46
N GLY A 585 -29.07 27.84 -9.53
CA GLY A 585 -28.24 27.57 -8.36
C GLY A 585 -28.95 26.68 -7.32
N PHE A 586 -28.57 26.87 -6.07
CA PHE A 586 -29.16 26.24 -4.89
C PHE A 586 -29.78 27.28 -3.97
N ARG A 587 -30.82 26.87 -3.24
CA ARG A 587 -31.47 27.69 -2.22
C ARG A 587 -31.34 27.00 -0.87
N MET A 588 -30.71 27.69 0.08
CA MET A 588 -30.64 27.29 1.49
C MET A 588 -31.72 28.01 2.28
N LEU A 589 -32.42 27.27 3.15
CA LEU A 589 -33.38 27.79 4.12
C LEU A 589 -32.92 27.41 5.52
N ILE A 590 -33.17 28.30 6.48
CA ILE A 590 -32.88 28.11 7.90
C ILE A 590 -34.20 28.12 8.65
N ASN A 591 -34.52 27.02 9.34
CA ASN A 591 -35.82 26.78 9.96
C ASN A 591 -37.02 27.01 9.00
N GLY A 592 -36.80 26.80 7.69
CA GLY A 592 -37.79 27.02 6.64
C GLY A 592 -37.96 28.47 6.18
N LYS A 593 -37.18 29.41 6.72
CA LYS A 593 -37.19 30.85 6.40
C LYS A 593 -35.87 31.31 5.77
N ASP A 594 -35.83 32.59 5.38
CA ASP A 594 -34.64 33.36 4.99
C ASP A 594 -33.78 32.72 3.89
N PRO A 595 -34.26 32.75 2.63
CA PRO A 595 -33.58 32.06 1.53
C PRO A 595 -32.25 32.72 1.19
N ILE A 596 -31.18 31.94 1.27
CA ILE A 596 -29.87 32.28 0.70
C ILE A 596 -29.73 31.52 -0.60
N GLN A 597 -29.55 32.25 -1.71
CA GLN A 597 -29.24 31.66 -3.00
C GLN A 597 -27.73 31.65 -3.21
N PHE A 598 -27.19 30.50 -3.59
CA PHE A 598 -25.77 30.30 -3.83
C PHE A 598 -25.56 29.33 -4.99
N ASP A 599 -24.35 29.28 -5.54
CA ASP A 599 -24.03 28.35 -6.62
C ASP A 599 -22.56 27.89 -6.53
N VAL A 600 -22.16 27.03 -7.46
CA VAL A 600 -20.86 26.38 -7.51
C VAL A 600 -19.72 27.38 -7.63
N THR A 601 -18.74 27.25 -6.74
CA THR A 601 -17.47 28.00 -6.76
C THR A 601 -16.32 27.08 -6.37
N THR A 602 -15.12 27.41 -6.81
CA THR A 602 -13.85 26.77 -6.43
C THR A 602 -12.97 27.69 -5.57
N SER A 603 -13.47 28.89 -5.27
CA SER A 603 -12.77 29.95 -4.52
C SER A 603 -13.59 30.40 -3.31
N PRO A 604 -12.98 31.04 -2.31
CA PRO A 604 -13.70 31.60 -1.18
C PRO A 604 -14.86 32.49 -1.63
N ALA A 605 -16.02 32.33 -1.00
CA ALA A 605 -17.24 33.03 -1.39
C ALA A 605 -18.11 33.39 -0.18
N VAL A 606 -18.93 34.41 -0.36
CA VAL A 606 -19.94 34.84 0.60
C VAL A 606 -21.23 35.11 -0.16
N TRP A 607 -22.32 34.54 0.32
CA TRP A 607 -23.69 34.82 -0.12
C TRP A 607 -24.49 35.32 1.08
N SER A 608 -25.50 36.15 0.84
CA SER A 608 -26.31 36.75 1.91
C SER A 608 -27.79 36.59 1.61
N SER A 609 -28.61 36.55 2.66
CA SER A 609 -30.05 36.77 2.57
C SER A 609 -30.34 38.18 2.04
N LEU A 610 -31.56 38.40 1.51
CA LEU A 610 -31.96 39.68 0.93
C LEU A 610 -31.88 40.85 1.93
N ASP A 611 -32.23 40.59 3.18
CA ASP A 611 -32.17 41.53 4.31
C ASP A 611 -30.79 41.61 4.96
N LYS A 612 -29.82 40.81 4.50
CA LYS A 612 -28.45 40.68 5.02
C LYS A 612 -28.37 40.23 6.48
N SER A 613 -29.44 39.66 7.04
CA SER A 613 -29.43 39.10 8.39
C SER A 613 -28.63 37.80 8.47
N ILE A 614 -28.47 37.07 7.36
CA ILE A 614 -27.73 35.82 7.30
C ILE A 614 -26.70 35.83 6.17
N GLU A 615 -25.49 35.37 6.47
CA GLU A 615 -24.41 35.13 5.51
C GLU A 615 -24.04 33.64 5.46
N LEU A 616 -23.93 33.09 4.25
CA LEU A 616 -23.27 31.81 3.97
C LEU A 616 -21.85 32.09 3.47
N ILE A 617 -20.86 31.69 4.24
CA ILE A 617 -19.44 31.90 3.94
C ILE A 617 -18.82 30.53 3.63
N TYR A 618 -18.20 30.41 2.46
CA TYR A 618 -17.55 29.17 2.03
C TYR A 618 -16.04 29.33 1.96
N LEU A 619 -15.33 28.43 2.64
CA LEU A 619 -13.88 28.27 2.59
C LEU A 619 -13.56 26.93 1.92
N PRO A 620 -13.19 26.91 0.62
CA PRO A 620 -12.69 25.69 -0.01
C PRO A 620 -11.33 25.31 0.59
N THR A 621 -11.19 24.05 0.99
CA THR A 621 -9.94 23.48 1.52
C THR A 621 -9.35 22.41 0.59
N TRP A 622 -10.16 21.94 -0.34
CA TRP A 622 -9.76 21.15 -1.50
C TRP A 622 -10.47 21.68 -2.75
N SER A 623 -9.79 21.70 -3.89
CA SER A 623 -10.39 22.08 -5.17
C SER A 623 -9.70 21.39 -6.35
N SER A 624 -10.46 21.21 -7.42
CA SER A 624 -10.02 20.87 -8.77
C SER A 624 -10.44 21.98 -9.74
N SER A 625 -10.28 21.78 -11.05
CA SER A 625 -10.84 22.68 -12.06
C SER A 625 -12.37 22.66 -12.11
N LEU A 626 -13.00 21.61 -11.58
CA LEU A 626 -14.45 21.37 -11.65
C LEU A 626 -15.14 21.52 -10.31
N ASP A 627 -14.48 21.12 -9.22
CA ASP A 627 -15.11 20.88 -7.93
C ASP A 627 -14.33 21.51 -6.78
N SER A 628 -15.00 21.68 -5.65
CA SER A 628 -14.35 21.99 -4.39
C SER A 628 -15.09 21.38 -3.20
N GLY A 629 -14.34 21.18 -2.13
CA GLY A 629 -14.83 20.74 -0.83
C GLY A 629 -14.25 21.64 0.26
N GLY A 630 -15.02 21.88 1.32
CA GLY A 630 -14.61 22.84 2.32
C GLY A 630 -15.59 23.06 3.46
N PHE A 631 -15.29 24.11 4.23
CA PHE A 631 -16.10 24.57 5.34
C PHE A 631 -17.13 25.57 4.87
N PHE A 632 -18.38 25.33 5.23
CA PHE A 632 -19.44 26.32 5.15
C PHE A 632 -19.71 26.86 6.55
N PHE A 633 -19.78 28.18 6.66
CA PHE A 633 -20.18 28.88 7.87
C PHE A 633 -21.47 29.62 7.59
N VAL A 634 -22.48 29.36 8.42
CA VAL A 634 -23.76 30.07 8.39
C VAL A 634 -23.71 31.07 9.53
N HIS A 635 -23.51 32.34 9.19
CA HIS A 635 -23.40 33.43 10.15
C HIS A 635 -24.73 34.19 10.21
N ILE A 636 -25.39 34.14 11.37
CA ILE A 636 -26.70 34.75 11.63
C ILE A 636 -26.48 35.97 12.52
N LEU A 637 -26.96 37.14 12.08
CA LEU A 637 -26.95 38.40 12.82
C LEU A 637 -28.27 38.56 13.57
N ASN A 638 -28.19 38.86 14.87
CA ASN A 638 -29.35 39.04 15.75
C ASN A 638 -30.36 37.88 15.72
N PRO A 639 -29.92 36.63 16.00
CA PRO A 639 -30.81 35.48 15.97
C PRO A 639 -31.99 35.66 16.93
N ASP A 640 -33.21 35.32 16.48
CA ASP A 640 -34.40 35.37 17.33
C ASP A 640 -34.41 34.22 18.37
N ASP A 641 -35.29 34.30 19.38
CA ASP A 641 -35.35 33.27 20.45
C ASP A 641 -35.82 31.88 19.95
N HIS A 642 -36.42 31.79 18.76
CA HIS A 642 -36.78 30.53 18.09
C HIS A 642 -35.64 29.97 17.21
N GLU A 643 -34.68 30.80 16.80
CA GLU A 643 -33.51 30.44 16.01
C GLU A 643 -32.34 29.91 16.86
N ILE A 644 -32.36 30.09 18.18
CA ILE A 644 -31.26 29.70 19.09
C ILE A 644 -31.38 28.28 19.67
N SER A 645 -32.27 27.44 19.13
CA SER A 645 -32.40 26.02 19.52
C SER A 645 -32.73 25.15 18.31
N ASN A 646 -32.04 24.01 18.16
CA ASN A 646 -32.32 22.98 17.15
C ASN A 646 -32.45 23.51 15.71
N VAL A 647 -31.46 24.29 15.25
CA VAL A 647 -31.48 24.89 13.93
C VAL A 647 -31.50 23.81 12.84
N LYS A 648 -32.51 23.86 11.99
CA LYS A 648 -32.65 23.00 10.81
C LYS A 648 -32.25 23.77 9.56
N ILE A 649 -31.34 23.20 8.79
CA ILE A 649 -30.97 23.71 7.47
C ILE A 649 -31.53 22.77 6.41
N SER A 650 -32.06 23.36 5.34
CA SER A 650 -32.40 22.61 4.13
C SER A 650 -31.83 23.31 2.91
N VAL A 651 -31.21 22.54 2.02
CA VAL A 651 -30.78 23.02 0.70
C VAL A 651 -31.58 22.29 -0.35
N SER A 652 -32.15 23.04 -1.29
CA SER A 652 -32.83 22.50 -2.47
C SER A 652 -32.24 23.04 -3.75
N SER A 653 -32.30 22.23 -4.79
CA SER A 653 -32.06 22.68 -6.17
C SER A 653 -33.05 23.79 -6.54
N PHE A 654 -32.53 24.94 -6.97
CA PHE A 654 -33.34 26.05 -7.46
C PHE A 654 -33.25 26.22 -8.99
N GLY A 655 -32.18 25.69 -9.59
CA GLY A 655 -32.02 25.51 -11.03
C GLY A 655 -32.57 24.18 -11.56
N GLU A 656 -32.57 24.04 -12.89
CA GLU A 656 -32.93 22.81 -13.61
C GLU A 656 -32.08 22.66 -14.88
N GLY A 657 -31.93 21.42 -15.38
CA GLY A 657 -31.18 21.15 -16.61
C GLY A 657 -29.65 21.29 -16.52
N SER A 658 -29.06 21.30 -15.32
CA SER A 658 -27.62 21.37 -15.10
C SER A 658 -27.12 20.28 -14.17
N MET A 659 -25.92 19.74 -14.44
CA MET A 659 -25.33 18.71 -13.59
C MET A 659 -24.52 19.25 -12.40
N ARG A 660 -24.50 20.59 -12.23
CA ARG A 660 -23.97 21.26 -11.03
C ARG A 660 -24.57 20.67 -9.77
N TRP A 661 -23.74 20.49 -8.75
CA TRP A 661 -24.13 19.76 -7.55
C TRP A 661 -23.69 20.45 -6.25
N PHE A 662 -24.46 20.19 -5.20
CA PHE A 662 -24.12 20.48 -3.80
C PHE A 662 -24.16 19.16 -3.02
N ALA A 663 -23.21 18.98 -2.11
CA ALA A 663 -23.18 17.81 -1.26
C ALA A 663 -22.78 18.12 0.18
N LEU A 664 -23.29 17.32 1.10
CA LEU A 664 -22.90 17.30 2.51
C LEU A 664 -21.97 16.12 2.77
N ASP A 665 -20.90 16.34 3.52
CA ASP A 665 -20.00 15.26 3.96
C ASP A 665 -20.72 14.36 4.97
N SER A 666 -20.61 13.04 4.81
CA SER A 666 -21.28 12.09 5.73
C SER A 666 -20.67 12.10 7.13
N GLU A 667 -19.37 12.38 7.24
CA GLU A 667 -18.70 12.61 8.52
C GLU A 667 -18.38 14.10 8.72
N GLN A 668 -19.00 14.72 9.70
CA GLN A 668 -18.85 16.17 9.97
C GLN A 668 -17.69 16.47 10.95
N LYS A 669 -17.64 15.81 12.12
CA LYS A 669 -16.55 15.90 13.12
C LYS A 669 -16.03 17.34 13.33
N ILE A 670 -16.94 18.31 13.34
CA ILE A 670 -16.69 19.76 13.24
C ILE A 670 -15.84 20.25 14.40
N MET A 671 -16.07 19.78 15.62
CA MET A 671 -15.30 20.23 16.79
C MET A 671 -13.79 20.03 16.63
N ASN A 672 -13.37 18.82 16.25
CA ASN A 672 -11.95 18.50 16.07
C ASN A 672 -11.35 19.26 14.89
N ARG A 673 -12.10 19.34 13.79
CA ARG A 673 -11.66 20.01 12.56
C ARG A 673 -11.56 21.52 12.70
N LEU A 674 -12.48 22.16 13.44
CA LEU A 674 -12.40 23.58 13.77
C LEU A 674 -11.20 23.89 14.67
N LYS A 675 -10.82 23.00 15.59
CA LYS A 675 -9.60 23.15 16.39
C LYS A 675 -8.36 23.22 15.49
N HIS A 676 -8.22 22.30 14.54
CA HIS A 676 -7.12 22.30 13.59
C HIS A 676 -7.17 23.48 12.61
N LEU A 677 -8.36 23.85 12.13
CA LEU A 677 -8.55 25.02 11.29
C LEU A 677 -8.16 26.31 12.01
N LYS A 678 -8.57 26.45 13.28
CA LYS A 678 -8.19 27.58 14.13
C LYS A 678 -6.67 27.68 14.29
N GLU A 679 -5.99 26.55 14.46
CA GLU A 679 -4.52 26.51 14.53
C GLU A 679 -3.88 26.95 13.20
N ALA A 680 -4.40 26.47 12.07
CA ALA A 680 -3.90 26.86 10.74
C ALA A 680 -4.07 28.36 10.42
N PHE A 681 -5.04 29.02 11.06
CA PHE A 681 -5.32 30.46 10.90
C PHE A 681 -4.59 31.36 11.90
N LYS A 682 -3.83 30.80 12.85
CA LYS A 682 -2.88 31.55 13.67
C LYS A 682 -1.65 31.93 12.84
#